data_AF-A0A1E8PZW2-F1
#
_entry.id   AF-A0A1E8PZW2-F1
#
_cell.length_a   1.000
_cell.length_b   1.000
_cell.length_c   1.000
_cell.angle_alpha   90.00
_cell.angle_beta   90.00
_cell.angle_gamma   90.00
#
_symmetry.space_group_name_H-M   'P 1'
#
loop_
_entity.id
_entity.type
_entity.pdbx_description
1 polymer ?
#
loop_
_entity_poly.entity_id
_entity_poly.type
_entity_poly.pdbx_seq_one_letter_code
_entity_poly.pdbx_strand_id
1 'polypeptide(L)'
;MTSTALSSTPVTSWWYGQGRAADVVRRLESLFALSPAPPGPAGLVTVRRDELVVTFVAPLKSPLPNPWRGADSSNEARIPWDVVDPSLEPDPDHPVYLVAFGTTDDGGLIGLNLAAFQRIRINGDSAITTALVSRWVLELLATHPDITIGVTPDVWRGPLTTRVRPVAVGRVPQVDVLICGPDLTYTDRAQIVSNAASKIMIDLGKDAAVDTKWIISCGSDRHGEISNGITRPMTATLVLPNTSTVDRCSALLTEQPLPPAPLPAPATDTTGEVAEEQYEADDFEDTSSDPQLSVIDPIAATPPDAGAADAEGVDLFSSAPQAPREDVSGAAGEVTSWPEAGYGPDDSLPPEGGADSHDDTTIPVVAAPAAAAALPDVQAAPPAPAPAADPPWEQPAPPAPAAVQPVSGNDSDSAAPQVATIWNRILGQVDLTPPHSDQQPGPREKRLNELTVFLQHNRFAESSEIARNVYRGVAADKTVTQQVSLLRARLGVTRVGGPKALPPMRDGGYILDSAVRSDWMEFERLVEILIDTTPTANLVAAMDLVTGAPLANIPPKEWAWTKDLRDEIRDRVAGAAVVLAGRHHASKRYSAAVEIARKGLWYDNARQDLWQIGMQAALDGHDKDAFKALRAQYLSTVAGPDRDPAVLDLTKQAG
;
A
#
# COMPACT_ATOMS: atom_id res chain seq x y z
N MET A 1 -13.57 -28.67 9.64
CA MET A 1 -13.24 -27.42 8.92
C MET A 1 -13.82 -26.28 9.71
N THR A 2 -13.00 -25.61 10.51
CA THR A 2 -13.36 -24.34 11.15
C THR A 2 -13.16 -23.23 10.13
N SER A 3 -14.17 -22.39 9.91
CA SER A 3 -13.97 -21.16 9.14
C SER A 3 -13.08 -20.24 9.96
N THR A 4 -11.83 -20.05 9.52
CA THR A 4 -10.93 -19.08 10.12
C THR A 4 -11.46 -17.70 9.78
N ALA A 5 -12.04 -17.01 10.75
CA ALA A 5 -12.61 -15.68 10.54
C ALA A 5 -11.48 -14.70 10.17
N LEU A 6 -11.30 -14.46 8.87
CA LEU A 6 -10.31 -13.54 8.32
C LEU A 6 -10.46 -12.18 9.03
N SER A 7 -9.37 -11.72 9.65
CA SER A 7 -9.33 -10.41 10.28
C SER A 7 -9.55 -9.35 9.21
N SER A 8 -10.52 -8.45 9.40
CA SER A 8 -10.71 -7.32 8.48
C SER A 8 -9.59 -6.27 8.61
N THR A 9 -8.79 -6.30 9.69
CA THR A 9 -7.76 -5.29 9.98
C THR A 9 -6.72 -5.14 8.85
N PRO A 10 -6.06 -6.21 8.35
CA PRO A 10 -5.03 -6.09 7.31
C PRO A 10 -5.62 -5.61 5.97
N VAL A 11 -6.89 -5.93 5.70
CA VAL A 11 -7.63 -5.42 4.54
C VAL A 11 -7.91 -3.93 4.68
N THR A 12 -8.36 -3.49 5.85
CA THR A 12 -8.67 -2.06 6.09
C THR A 12 -7.43 -1.17 6.16
N SER A 13 -6.31 -1.65 6.73
CA SER A 13 -5.02 -0.93 6.67
C SER A 13 -4.55 -0.80 5.22
N TRP A 14 -4.46 -1.92 4.49
CA TRP A 14 -4.04 -1.89 3.09
C TRP A 14 -4.94 -0.99 2.22
N TRP A 15 -6.27 -1.05 2.42
CA TRP A 15 -7.21 -0.29 1.58
C TRP A 15 -7.21 1.22 1.87
N TYR A 16 -7.13 1.64 3.14
CA TYR A 16 -7.25 3.04 3.52
C TYR A 16 -5.91 3.71 3.88
N GLY A 17 -5.05 3.06 4.65
CA GLY A 17 -3.83 3.65 5.22
C GLY A 17 -2.75 3.96 4.19
N GLN A 18 -2.68 3.17 3.11
CA GLN A 18 -1.83 3.43 1.95
C GLN A 18 -2.61 4.06 0.78
N GLY A 19 -3.73 4.74 1.07
CA GLY A 19 -4.52 5.50 0.09
C GLY A 19 -5.17 4.70 -1.04
N ARG A 20 -5.10 3.36 -1.01
CA ARG A 20 -5.45 2.49 -2.15
C ARG A 20 -6.88 2.66 -2.62
N ALA A 21 -7.83 2.97 -1.73
CA ALA A 21 -9.20 3.33 -2.09
C ALA A 21 -9.27 4.51 -3.07
N ALA A 22 -8.57 5.61 -2.78
CA ALA A 22 -8.50 6.78 -3.66
C ALA A 22 -7.68 6.52 -4.92
N ASP A 23 -6.57 5.77 -4.79
CA ASP A 23 -5.72 5.34 -5.91
C ASP A 23 -6.54 4.49 -6.92
N VAL A 24 -7.44 3.61 -6.46
CA VAL A 24 -8.35 2.83 -7.32
C VAL A 24 -9.52 3.65 -7.84
N VAL A 25 -10.12 4.56 -7.06
CA VAL A 25 -11.13 5.51 -7.58
C VAL A 25 -10.59 6.27 -8.78
N ARG A 26 -9.42 6.93 -8.64
CA ARG A 26 -8.78 7.68 -9.74
C ARG A 26 -8.48 6.82 -10.96
N ARG A 27 -8.01 5.58 -10.75
CA ARG A 27 -7.79 4.61 -11.83
C ARG A 27 -9.07 4.21 -12.55
N LEU A 28 -10.19 4.10 -11.84
CA LEU A 28 -11.49 3.76 -12.43
C LEU A 28 -12.12 4.94 -13.16
N GLU A 29 -11.96 6.16 -12.65
CA GLU A 29 -12.37 7.40 -13.34
C GLU A 29 -11.60 7.55 -14.67
N SER A 30 -10.28 7.32 -14.66
CA SER A 30 -9.46 7.43 -15.87
C SER A 30 -9.70 6.34 -16.92
N LEU A 31 -10.43 5.26 -16.60
CA LEU A 31 -10.88 4.29 -17.61
C LEU A 31 -11.82 4.90 -18.65
N PHE A 32 -12.60 5.92 -18.29
CA PHE A 32 -13.52 6.58 -19.23
C PHE A 32 -12.79 7.53 -20.19
N ALA A 33 -11.59 8.00 -19.80
CA ALA A 33 -10.69 8.77 -20.66
C ALA A 33 -9.86 7.90 -21.64
N LEU A 34 -9.86 6.57 -21.48
CA LEU A 34 -9.22 5.67 -22.45
C LEU A 34 -9.99 5.71 -23.78
N SER A 35 -9.27 5.61 -24.90
CA SER A 35 -9.87 5.59 -26.24
C SER A 35 -9.69 4.21 -26.90
N PRO A 36 -10.77 3.50 -27.26
CA PRO A 36 -12.18 3.80 -27.02
C PRO A 36 -12.59 3.59 -25.55
N ALA A 37 -13.52 4.42 -25.08
CA ALA A 37 -14.08 4.31 -23.73
C ALA A 37 -14.87 2.99 -23.54
N PRO A 38 -14.92 2.43 -22.31
CA PRO A 38 -15.67 1.21 -22.03
C PRO A 38 -17.18 1.38 -22.33
N PRO A 39 -17.86 0.37 -22.90
CA PRO A 39 -19.21 0.51 -23.47
C PRO A 39 -20.34 0.53 -22.42
N GLY A 40 -20.03 0.77 -21.15
CA GLY A 40 -20.96 0.78 -20.02
C GLY A 40 -20.21 0.96 -18.69
N PRO A 41 -20.93 1.24 -17.59
CA PRO A 41 -20.29 1.54 -16.32
C PRO A 41 -19.68 0.29 -15.67
N ALA A 42 -18.44 0.45 -15.18
CA ALA A 42 -17.77 -0.47 -14.27
C ALA A 42 -18.61 -0.62 -12.99
N GLY A 43 -19.08 -1.83 -12.67
CA GLY A 43 -20.01 -2.08 -11.57
C GLY A 43 -19.32 -2.67 -10.34
N LEU A 44 -18.81 -3.89 -10.48
CA LEU A 44 -17.93 -4.51 -9.49
C LEU A 44 -16.48 -4.39 -9.96
N VAL A 45 -15.56 -4.24 -9.02
CA VAL A 45 -14.12 -4.22 -9.28
C VAL A 45 -13.45 -5.16 -8.29
N THR A 46 -12.96 -6.31 -8.76
CA THR A 46 -12.10 -7.16 -7.94
C THR A 46 -10.68 -6.64 -8.03
N VAL A 47 -10.30 -5.92 -6.99
CA VAL A 47 -8.96 -5.39 -6.77
C VAL A 47 -8.06 -6.53 -6.34
N ARG A 48 -7.05 -6.86 -7.16
CA ARG A 48 -5.92 -7.71 -6.75
C ARG A 48 -4.65 -6.86 -6.70
N ARG A 49 -3.56 -7.46 -6.21
CA ARG A 49 -2.22 -6.89 -6.08
C ARG A 49 -1.70 -6.14 -7.33
N ASP A 50 -1.57 -6.85 -8.46
CA ASP A 50 -0.96 -6.34 -9.70
C ASP A 50 -2.00 -6.21 -10.86
N GLU A 51 -3.25 -6.64 -10.65
CA GLU A 51 -4.34 -6.63 -11.66
C GLU A 51 -5.65 -6.11 -11.05
N LEU A 52 -6.44 -5.34 -11.81
CA LEU A 52 -7.83 -5.00 -11.54
C LEU A 52 -8.72 -5.83 -12.48
N VAL A 53 -9.71 -6.54 -11.94
CA VAL A 53 -10.77 -7.19 -12.74
C VAL A 53 -12.04 -6.37 -12.63
N VAL A 54 -12.50 -5.82 -13.74
CA VAL A 54 -13.69 -4.96 -13.81
C VAL A 54 -14.86 -5.75 -14.40
N THR A 55 -15.92 -5.90 -13.61
CA THR A 55 -17.19 -6.52 -14.00
C THR A 55 -18.20 -5.43 -14.33
N PHE A 56 -18.60 -5.36 -15.60
CA PHE A 56 -19.52 -4.35 -16.11
C PHE A 56 -20.99 -4.72 -15.85
N VAL A 57 -21.84 -3.71 -15.62
CA VAL A 57 -23.29 -3.87 -15.33
C VAL A 57 -24.08 -4.39 -16.54
N ALA A 58 -23.50 -4.33 -17.73
CA ALA A 58 -24.00 -4.89 -18.98
C ALA A 58 -22.90 -5.69 -19.69
N PRO A 59 -23.22 -6.74 -20.48
CA PRO A 59 -22.24 -7.49 -21.26
C PRO A 59 -21.47 -6.62 -22.26
N LEU A 60 -20.19 -6.91 -22.44
CA LEU A 60 -19.33 -6.26 -23.42
C LEU A 60 -19.72 -6.75 -24.82
N LYS A 61 -20.08 -5.82 -25.72
CA LYS A 61 -20.45 -6.13 -27.11
C LYS A 61 -19.26 -6.59 -27.97
N SER A 62 -18.05 -6.26 -27.53
CA SER A 62 -16.76 -6.60 -28.12
C SER A 62 -15.73 -6.61 -27.00
N PRO A 63 -14.62 -7.38 -27.12
CA PRO A 63 -13.51 -7.26 -26.18
C PRO A 63 -12.97 -5.83 -26.17
N LEU A 64 -12.53 -5.36 -25.00
CA LEU A 64 -11.81 -4.10 -24.87
C LEU A 64 -10.38 -4.25 -25.45
N PRO A 65 -9.81 -3.20 -26.07
CA PRO A 65 -8.47 -3.27 -26.66
C PRO A 65 -7.36 -3.19 -25.59
N ASN A 66 -6.13 -3.51 -26.00
CA ASN A 66 -4.91 -3.35 -25.19
C ASN A 66 -4.87 -1.97 -24.50
N PRO A 67 -4.64 -1.89 -23.17
CA PRO A 67 -4.05 -2.91 -22.28
C PRO A 67 -5.01 -3.95 -21.71
N TRP A 68 -6.31 -3.85 -21.98
CA TRP A 68 -7.30 -4.78 -21.44
C TRP A 68 -7.07 -6.22 -21.92
N ARG A 69 -7.31 -7.16 -21.01
CA ARG A 69 -7.27 -8.61 -21.23
C ARG A 69 -8.68 -9.16 -21.05
N GLY A 70 -9.08 -10.10 -21.90
CA GLY A 70 -10.34 -10.83 -21.71
C GLY A 70 -10.32 -11.64 -20.41
N ALA A 71 -11.43 -11.64 -19.68
CA ALA A 71 -11.66 -12.53 -18.56
C ALA A 71 -12.54 -13.72 -18.99
N ASP A 72 -12.86 -14.58 -18.02
CA ASP A 72 -13.57 -15.84 -18.20
C ASP A 72 -15.08 -15.66 -18.47
N SER A 73 -15.59 -14.42 -18.40
CA SER A 73 -16.99 -14.06 -18.67
C SER A 73 -17.13 -12.88 -19.64
N SER A 74 -18.27 -12.82 -20.35
CA SER A 74 -18.55 -11.80 -21.39
C SER A 74 -18.86 -10.39 -20.86
N ASN A 75 -18.82 -10.20 -19.54
CA ASN A 75 -19.03 -8.91 -18.88
C ASN A 75 -17.85 -8.52 -17.99
N GLU A 76 -16.70 -9.18 -18.12
CA GLU A 76 -15.49 -8.91 -17.35
C GLU A 76 -14.28 -8.65 -18.25
N ALA A 77 -13.45 -7.69 -17.84
CA ALA A 77 -12.16 -7.43 -18.44
C ALA A 77 -11.13 -7.14 -17.35
N ARG A 78 -9.87 -7.50 -17.59
CA ARG A 78 -8.77 -7.33 -16.64
C ARG A 78 -7.77 -6.29 -17.15
N ILE A 79 -7.21 -5.49 -16.25
CA ILE A 79 -6.23 -4.46 -16.57
C ILE A 79 -5.13 -4.41 -15.49
N PRO A 80 -3.83 -4.47 -15.87
CA PRO A 80 -2.72 -4.28 -14.94
C PRO A 80 -2.74 -2.87 -14.34
N TRP A 81 -2.35 -2.71 -13.07
CA TRP A 81 -2.39 -1.39 -12.40
C TRP A 81 -1.43 -0.38 -13.03
N ASP A 82 -0.24 -0.83 -13.44
CA ASP A 82 0.88 0.00 -13.92
C ASP A 82 0.57 0.74 -15.22
N VAL A 83 -0.42 0.28 -16.00
CA VAL A 83 -0.83 0.92 -17.27
C VAL A 83 -1.95 1.95 -17.07
N VAL A 84 -2.57 2.00 -15.89
CA VAL A 84 -3.63 2.99 -15.59
C VAL A 84 -3.01 4.20 -14.89
N ASP A 85 -3.05 5.36 -15.52
CA ASP A 85 -2.57 6.61 -14.93
C ASP A 85 -3.64 7.22 -14.00
N PRO A 86 -3.37 7.38 -12.68
CA PRO A 86 -4.27 8.04 -11.74
C PRO A 86 -4.19 9.58 -11.78
N SER A 87 -3.29 10.17 -12.58
CA SER A 87 -3.10 11.62 -12.71
C SER A 87 -3.89 12.26 -13.86
N LEU A 88 -4.69 11.47 -14.59
CA LEU A 88 -5.71 11.98 -15.49
C LEU A 88 -6.87 12.61 -14.69
N GLU A 89 -7.41 13.73 -15.19
CA GLU A 89 -8.56 14.39 -14.56
C GLU A 89 -9.80 13.48 -14.56
N PRO A 90 -10.60 13.48 -13.48
CA PRO A 90 -11.81 12.66 -13.40
C PRO A 90 -12.88 13.14 -14.38
N ASP A 91 -13.50 12.21 -15.10
CA ASP A 91 -14.62 12.51 -15.99
C ASP A 91 -15.87 12.93 -15.18
N PRO A 92 -16.34 14.18 -15.31
CA PRO A 92 -17.48 14.69 -14.53
C PRO A 92 -18.83 14.08 -14.95
N ASP A 93 -18.93 13.51 -16.15
CA ASP A 93 -20.13 12.81 -16.62
C ASP A 93 -20.18 11.35 -16.12
N HIS A 94 -19.02 10.77 -15.74
CA HIS A 94 -18.87 9.38 -15.31
C HIS A 94 -18.22 9.19 -13.90
N PRO A 95 -18.76 9.81 -12.83
CA PRO A 95 -18.17 9.75 -11.49
C PRO A 95 -18.19 8.32 -10.90
N VAL A 96 -17.11 7.94 -10.20
CA VAL A 96 -16.92 6.59 -9.63
C VAL A 96 -16.98 6.61 -8.11
N TYR A 97 -18.18 6.40 -7.55
CA TYR A 97 -18.37 6.27 -6.11
C TYR A 97 -18.05 4.85 -5.63
N LEU A 98 -16.76 4.50 -5.57
CA LEU A 98 -16.30 3.20 -5.13
C LEU A 98 -16.44 3.03 -3.61
N VAL A 99 -17.00 1.90 -3.18
CA VAL A 99 -16.99 1.44 -1.78
C VAL A 99 -16.65 -0.03 -1.69
N ALA A 100 -15.78 -0.43 -0.76
CA ALA A 100 -15.37 -1.83 -0.63
C ALA A 100 -16.43 -2.68 0.10
N PHE A 101 -16.80 -3.80 -0.52
CA PHE A 101 -17.85 -4.73 -0.08
C PHE A 101 -17.29 -5.84 0.84
N GLY A 102 -16.31 -6.58 0.33
CA GLY A 102 -15.76 -7.76 1.00
C GLY A 102 -14.61 -8.39 0.21
N THR A 103 -14.01 -9.47 0.72
CA THR A 103 -12.95 -10.21 0.02
C THR A 103 -13.47 -11.51 -0.59
N THR A 104 -12.93 -11.92 -1.73
CA THR A 104 -13.06 -13.29 -2.25
C THR A 104 -12.20 -14.27 -1.44
N ASP A 105 -12.50 -15.56 -1.55
CA ASP A 105 -11.74 -16.64 -0.89
C ASP A 105 -10.28 -16.72 -1.37
N ASP A 106 -9.98 -16.15 -2.54
CA ASP A 106 -8.67 -16.11 -3.19
C ASP A 106 -8.00 -14.72 -3.15
N GLY A 107 -8.34 -13.90 -2.13
CA GLY A 107 -7.54 -12.72 -1.75
C GLY A 107 -7.85 -11.42 -2.48
N GLY A 108 -8.79 -11.42 -3.43
CA GLY A 108 -9.25 -10.21 -4.11
C GLY A 108 -10.21 -9.38 -3.26
N LEU A 109 -10.04 -8.06 -3.23
CA LEU A 109 -10.97 -7.14 -2.57
C LEU A 109 -12.02 -6.66 -3.57
N ILE A 110 -13.29 -6.88 -3.27
CA ILE A 110 -14.41 -6.47 -4.13
C ILE A 110 -14.82 -5.04 -3.76
N GLY A 111 -14.68 -4.12 -4.71
CA GLY A 111 -15.29 -2.79 -4.68
C GLY A 111 -16.60 -2.74 -5.48
N LEU A 112 -17.52 -1.89 -5.04
CA LEU A 112 -18.79 -1.56 -5.69
C LEU A 112 -18.76 -0.09 -6.13
N ASN A 113 -18.94 0.19 -7.43
CA ASN A 113 -19.18 1.55 -7.90
C ASN A 113 -20.67 1.89 -7.79
N LEU A 114 -21.06 2.68 -6.79
CA LEU A 114 -22.47 2.97 -6.50
C LEU A 114 -23.19 3.71 -7.65
N ALA A 115 -22.48 4.52 -8.45
CA ALA A 115 -23.05 5.18 -9.64
C ALA A 115 -23.51 4.19 -10.73
N ALA A 116 -22.82 3.05 -10.85
CA ALA A 116 -23.14 2.02 -11.85
C ALA A 116 -24.45 1.28 -11.54
N PHE A 117 -24.82 1.20 -10.26
CA PHE A 117 -26.02 0.50 -9.79
C PHE A 117 -27.24 1.42 -9.65
N GLN A 118 -27.04 2.68 -9.24
CA GLN A 118 -28.04 3.72 -8.94
C GLN A 118 -29.03 3.39 -7.81
N ARG A 119 -29.59 2.18 -7.78
CA ARG A 119 -30.57 1.73 -6.80
C ARG A 119 -30.22 0.33 -6.30
N ILE A 120 -29.68 0.27 -5.09
CA ILE A 120 -29.26 -0.97 -4.43
C ILE A 120 -30.17 -1.23 -3.24
N ARG A 121 -30.69 -2.45 -3.14
CA ARG A 121 -31.37 -2.93 -1.93
C ARG A 121 -30.42 -3.82 -1.13
N ILE A 122 -30.36 -3.63 0.18
CA ILE A 122 -29.53 -4.42 1.09
C ILE A 122 -30.47 -5.12 2.09
N ASN A 123 -30.34 -6.43 2.21
CA ASN A 123 -31.09 -7.25 3.17
C ASN A 123 -30.15 -8.10 4.02
N GLY A 124 -30.65 -8.67 5.12
CA GLY A 124 -29.87 -9.56 5.98
C GLY A 124 -30.04 -9.26 7.47
N ASP A 125 -28.99 -9.54 8.24
CA ASP A 125 -28.92 -9.10 9.64
C ASP A 125 -28.76 -7.57 9.74
N SER A 126 -29.57 -6.94 10.58
CA SER A 126 -29.65 -5.47 10.66
C SER A 126 -28.40 -4.82 11.23
N ALA A 127 -27.64 -5.49 12.08
CA ALA A 127 -26.38 -4.95 12.61
C ALA A 127 -25.27 -5.07 11.55
N ILE A 128 -25.23 -6.18 10.81
CA ILE A 128 -24.31 -6.37 9.68
C ILE A 128 -24.57 -5.33 8.58
N THR A 129 -25.82 -5.16 8.13
CA THR A 129 -26.15 -4.20 7.06
C THR A 129 -25.86 -2.76 7.47
N THR A 130 -26.21 -2.36 8.69
CA THR A 130 -25.94 -1.00 9.18
C THR A 130 -24.44 -0.75 9.40
N ALA A 131 -23.67 -1.75 9.84
CA ALA A 131 -22.21 -1.63 9.97
C ALA A 131 -21.51 -1.49 8.60
N LEU A 132 -21.94 -2.28 7.60
CA LEU A 132 -21.44 -2.18 6.22
C LEU A 132 -21.70 -0.79 5.63
N VAL A 133 -22.94 -0.29 5.76
CA VAL A 133 -23.32 1.01 5.19
C VAL A 133 -22.72 2.19 5.97
N SER A 134 -22.55 2.08 7.30
CA SER A 134 -21.80 3.07 8.09
C SER A 134 -20.34 3.19 7.64
N ARG A 135 -19.70 2.07 7.27
CA ARG A 135 -18.37 2.08 6.66
C ARG A 135 -18.36 2.77 5.31
N TRP A 136 -19.37 2.52 4.46
CA TRP A 136 -19.49 3.19 3.16
C TRP A 136 -19.68 4.70 3.27
N VAL A 137 -20.42 5.19 4.29
CA VAL A 137 -20.49 6.63 4.58
C VAL A 137 -19.10 7.20 4.87
N LEU A 138 -18.31 6.56 5.75
CA LEU A 138 -16.94 6.98 6.05
C LEU A 138 -16.01 6.93 4.82
N GLU A 139 -16.11 5.86 4.03
CA GLU A 139 -15.28 5.64 2.84
C GLU A 139 -15.55 6.67 1.74
N LEU A 140 -16.81 6.96 1.44
CA LEU A 140 -17.20 8.03 0.52
C LEU A 140 -16.74 9.41 1.00
N LEU A 141 -16.85 9.68 2.31
CA LEU A 141 -16.40 10.95 2.88
C LEU A 141 -14.88 11.15 2.80
N ALA A 142 -14.10 10.07 2.81
CA ALA A 142 -12.65 10.08 2.68
C ALA A 142 -12.17 10.11 1.21
N THR A 143 -12.87 9.46 0.29
CA THR A 143 -12.48 9.37 -1.12
C THR A 143 -13.02 10.50 -2.01
N HIS A 144 -14.15 11.12 -1.65
CA HIS A 144 -14.84 12.12 -2.47
C HIS A 144 -15.09 13.41 -1.66
N PRO A 145 -14.15 14.38 -1.66
CA PRO A 145 -14.18 15.53 -0.73
C PRO A 145 -15.46 16.38 -0.80
N ASP A 146 -16.08 16.49 -1.97
CA ASP A 146 -17.30 17.28 -2.17
C ASP A 146 -18.62 16.50 -1.97
N ILE A 147 -18.56 15.18 -1.75
CA ILE A 147 -19.79 14.36 -1.71
C ILE A 147 -20.74 14.76 -0.59
N THR A 148 -22.03 14.74 -0.90
CA THR A 148 -23.12 14.91 0.04
C THR A 148 -23.95 13.64 0.16
N ILE A 149 -24.24 13.24 1.39
CA ILE A 149 -24.89 11.97 1.74
C ILE A 149 -26.09 12.28 2.64
N GLY A 150 -27.28 11.85 2.24
CA GLY A 150 -28.48 11.89 3.07
C GLY A 150 -28.68 10.54 3.75
N VAL A 151 -28.85 10.52 5.06
CA VAL A 151 -28.99 9.28 5.83
C VAL A 151 -30.06 9.39 6.94
N THR A 152 -30.76 8.28 7.18
CA THR A 152 -31.77 8.18 8.24
C THR A 152 -31.14 7.88 9.62
N PRO A 153 -31.79 8.26 10.74
CA PRO A 153 -31.16 8.23 12.08
C PRO A 153 -30.84 6.82 12.63
N ASP A 154 -31.42 5.78 12.04
CA ASP A 154 -31.23 4.37 12.38
C ASP A 154 -29.96 3.75 11.75
N VAL A 155 -29.45 4.35 10.67
CA VAL A 155 -28.22 3.86 10.00
C VAL A 155 -26.97 4.57 10.52
N TRP A 156 -26.99 5.90 10.62
CA TRP A 156 -25.80 6.68 10.95
C TRP A 156 -25.85 7.25 12.37
N ARG A 157 -24.91 6.81 13.22
CA ARG A 157 -24.77 7.27 14.61
C ARG A 157 -23.76 8.40 14.80
N GLY A 158 -23.02 8.76 13.75
CA GLY A 158 -22.00 9.81 13.82
C GLY A 158 -22.60 11.22 13.70
N PRO A 159 -21.75 12.26 13.69
CA PRO A 159 -22.20 13.63 13.56
C PRO A 159 -22.91 13.86 12.22
N LEU A 160 -23.90 14.75 12.24
CA LEU A 160 -24.49 15.34 11.05
C LEU A 160 -23.69 16.60 10.70
N THR A 161 -23.37 16.77 9.43
CA THR A 161 -22.47 17.83 8.93
C THR A 161 -23.05 18.51 7.70
N THR A 162 -22.32 19.44 7.09
CA THR A 162 -22.68 20.01 5.77
C THR A 162 -22.74 18.94 4.67
N ARG A 163 -21.97 17.86 4.82
CA ARG A 163 -21.89 16.72 3.90
C ARG A 163 -22.82 15.56 4.30
N VAL A 164 -22.93 15.23 5.59
CA VAL A 164 -23.82 14.16 6.09
C VAL A 164 -25.11 14.75 6.65
N ARG A 165 -26.21 14.63 5.90
CA ARG A 165 -27.47 15.34 6.15
C ARG A 165 -28.56 14.37 6.66
N PRO A 166 -29.39 14.78 7.64
CA PRO A 166 -30.47 13.92 8.14
C PRO A 166 -31.61 13.82 7.12
N VAL A 167 -32.14 12.62 6.96
CA VAL A 167 -33.32 12.30 6.15
C VAL A 167 -34.50 11.98 7.05
N ALA A 168 -35.65 12.58 6.76
CA ALA A 168 -36.92 12.27 7.42
C ALA A 168 -38.10 12.47 6.47
N VAL A 169 -39.27 11.94 6.84
CA VAL A 169 -40.53 12.17 6.12
C VAL A 169 -40.82 13.67 6.04
N GLY A 170 -41.09 14.18 4.84
CA GLY A 170 -41.27 15.61 4.59
C GLY A 170 -39.97 16.45 4.61
N ARG A 171 -38.81 15.85 4.88
CA ARG A 171 -37.49 16.50 4.83
C ARG A 171 -36.45 15.58 4.18
N VAL A 172 -36.52 15.49 2.84
CA VAL A 172 -35.50 14.83 2.01
C VAL A 172 -34.56 15.91 1.49
N PRO A 173 -33.26 15.91 1.86
CA PRO A 173 -32.29 16.88 1.35
C PRO A 173 -31.89 16.56 -0.09
N GLN A 174 -31.50 17.58 -0.84
CA GLN A 174 -30.76 17.39 -2.09
C GLN A 174 -29.34 16.91 -1.74
N VAL A 175 -28.99 15.70 -2.19
CA VAL A 175 -27.73 14.98 -1.92
C VAL A 175 -27.41 14.01 -3.05
N ASP A 176 -26.15 13.63 -3.20
CA ASP A 176 -25.67 12.71 -4.25
C ASP A 176 -26.10 11.26 -3.97
N VAL A 177 -25.93 10.83 -2.70
CA VAL A 177 -26.24 9.50 -2.20
C VAL A 177 -27.32 9.59 -1.12
N LEU A 178 -28.41 8.84 -1.26
CA LEU A 178 -29.47 8.71 -0.27
C LEU A 178 -29.49 7.32 0.36
N ILE A 179 -29.59 7.25 1.69
CA ILE A 179 -29.54 6.00 2.46
C ILE A 179 -30.79 5.91 3.36
N CYS A 180 -31.61 4.89 3.12
CA CYS A 180 -32.86 4.63 3.85
C CYS A 180 -32.73 3.36 4.71
N GLY A 181 -32.77 3.52 6.03
CA GLY A 181 -32.54 2.44 6.99
C GLY A 181 -33.69 1.44 7.19
N PRO A 182 -33.44 0.37 7.97
CA PRO A 182 -34.40 -0.70 8.21
C PRO A 182 -35.64 -0.29 9.03
N ASP A 183 -35.55 0.75 9.86
CA ASP A 183 -36.62 1.09 10.84
C ASP A 183 -37.76 1.93 10.26
N LEU A 184 -37.61 2.49 9.04
CA LEU A 184 -38.69 3.20 8.35
C LEU A 184 -39.85 2.26 7.99
N THR A 185 -41.10 2.71 8.18
CA THR A 185 -42.26 2.00 7.63
C THR A 185 -42.30 2.13 6.11
N TYR A 186 -42.99 1.20 5.43
CA TYR A 186 -43.17 1.25 3.97
C TYR A 186 -43.74 2.59 3.48
N THR A 187 -44.67 3.20 4.21
CA THR A 187 -45.26 4.51 3.85
C THR A 187 -44.23 5.63 3.93
N ASP A 188 -43.44 5.66 5.02
CA ASP A 188 -42.39 6.66 5.24
C ASP A 188 -41.29 6.52 4.19
N ARG A 189 -40.87 5.28 3.94
CA ARG A 189 -39.89 4.87 2.92
C ARG A 189 -40.35 5.30 1.53
N ALA A 190 -41.58 4.96 1.13
CA ALA A 190 -42.15 5.35 -0.15
C ALA A 190 -42.24 6.88 -0.32
N GLN A 191 -42.61 7.61 0.73
CA GLN A 191 -42.65 9.08 0.69
C GLN A 191 -41.25 9.71 0.65
N ILE A 192 -40.24 9.12 1.28
CA ILE A 192 -38.85 9.58 1.16
C ILE A 192 -38.34 9.31 -0.27
N VAL A 193 -38.54 8.10 -0.78
CA VAL A 193 -38.16 7.66 -2.14
C VAL A 193 -38.84 8.51 -3.23
N SER A 194 -40.12 8.87 -3.07
CA SER A 194 -40.85 9.68 -4.06
C SER A 194 -40.42 11.15 -4.10
N ASN A 195 -39.79 11.65 -3.04
CA ASN A 195 -39.28 13.03 -2.93
C ASN A 195 -37.76 13.11 -3.10
N ALA A 196 -37.09 11.98 -3.35
CA ALA A 196 -35.66 11.90 -3.60
C ALA A 196 -35.31 12.31 -5.04
N ALA A 197 -34.28 13.15 -5.18
CA ALA A 197 -33.67 13.50 -6.47
C ALA A 197 -32.24 12.95 -6.62
N SER A 198 -31.73 12.25 -5.61
CA SER A 198 -30.41 11.64 -5.58
C SER A 198 -30.24 10.60 -6.69
N LYS A 199 -29.11 10.65 -7.41
CA LYS A 199 -28.77 9.67 -8.46
C LYS A 199 -28.51 8.27 -7.88
N ILE A 200 -28.04 8.21 -6.63
CA ILE A 200 -27.70 6.98 -5.93
C ILE A 200 -28.60 6.83 -4.70
N MET A 201 -29.18 5.64 -4.54
CA MET A 201 -30.06 5.32 -3.42
C MET A 201 -29.81 3.91 -2.92
N ILE A 202 -29.64 3.79 -1.60
CA ILE A 202 -29.39 2.54 -0.87
C ILE A 202 -30.54 2.31 0.11
N ASP A 203 -31.23 1.19 -0.02
CA ASP A 203 -32.41 0.85 0.77
C ASP A 203 -32.18 -0.42 1.61
N LEU A 204 -32.24 -0.30 2.94
CA LEU A 204 -32.11 -1.40 3.89
C LEU A 204 -33.49 -2.00 4.26
N GLY A 205 -34.56 -1.62 3.54
CA GLY A 205 -35.93 -2.04 3.79
C GLY A 205 -36.22 -3.52 3.53
N LYS A 206 -37.08 -4.12 4.38
CA LYS A 206 -37.62 -5.48 4.20
C LYS A 206 -38.77 -5.53 3.18
N ASP A 207 -39.24 -4.36 2.79
CA ASP A 207 -40.31 -4.03 1.87
C ASP A 207 -39.77 -3.37 0.59
N ALA A 208 -40.42 -3.61 -0.56
CA ALA A 208 -39.94 -3.20 -1.88
C ALA A 208 -40.42 -1.80 -2.29
N ALA A 209 -40.11 -0.77 -1.49
CA ALA A 209 -40.45 0.61 -1.82
C ALA A 209 -39.57 1.19 -2.95
N VAL A 210 -38.34 0.70 -3.08
CA VAL A 210 -37.47 0.97 -4.22
C VAL A 210 -37.55 -0.20 -5.21
N ASP A 211 -37.88 0.11 -6.46
CA ASP A 211 -37.62 -0.80 -7.59
C ASP A 211 -36.10 -0.89 -7.82
N THR A 212 -35.53 -2.05 -7.50
CA THR A 212 -34.08 -2.31 -7.52
C THR A 212 -33.75 -3.50 -8.40
N LYS A 213 -32.94 -3.27 -9.45
CA LYS A 213 -32.34 -4.35 -10.25
C LYS A 213 -31.31 -5.16 -9.46
N TRP A 214 -30.70 -4.58 -8.43
CA TRP A 214 -29.59 -5.17 -7.68
C TRP A 214 -29.92 -5.33 -6.19
N ILE A 215 -29.66 -6.52 -5.67
CA ILE A 215 -29.88 -6.91 -4.28
C ILE A 215 -28.56 -7.39 -3.69
N ILE A 216 -28.24 -6.89 -2.50
CA ILE A 216 -27.18 -7.37 -1.63
C ILE A 216 -27.81 -8.09 -0.44
N SER A 217 -27.31 -9.28 -0.11
CA SER A 217 -27.77 -10.12 1.00
C SER A 217 -26.62 -10.36 1.97
N CYS A 218 -26.83 -10.04 3.25
CA CYS A 218 -25.79 -10.06 4.30
C CYS A 218 -26.10 -11.07 5.40
N GLY A 219 -25.38 -12.19 5.43
CA GLY A 219 -25.44 -13.21 6.47
C GLY A 219 -24.81 -12.76 7.80
N SER A 220 -25.30 -13.33 8.91
CA SER A 220 -24.79 -13.10 10.27
C SER A 220 -23.36 -13.64 10.49
N ASP A 221 -22.92 -14.54 9.61
CA ASP A 221 -21.57 -15.10 9.49
C ASP A 221 -20.60 -14.18 8.71
N ARG A 222 -21.07 -13.00 8.28
CA ARG A 222 -20.40 -12.07 7.34
C ARG A 222 -20.34 -12.56 5.90
N HIS A 223 -21.09 -13.58 5.49
CA HIS A 223 -21.23 -13.91 4.07
C HIS A 223 -22.06 -12.83 3.36
N GLY A 224 -21.48 -12.15 2.38
CA GLY A 224 -22.15 -11.20 1.51
C GLY A 224 -22.39 -11.80 0.13
N GLU A 225 -23.59 -11.64 -0.41
CA GLU A 225 -23.92 -11.97 -1.81
C GLU A 225 -24.46 -10.72 -2.51
N ILE A 226 -24.00 -10.42 -3.73
CA ILE A 226 -24.64 -9.45 -4.62
C ILE A 226 -25.15 -10.12 -5.89
N SER A 227 -26.40 -9.84 -6.24
CA SER A 227 -27.06 -10.42 -7.42
C SER A 227 -28.07 -9.46 -8.08
N ASN A 228 -28.46 -9.80 -9.30
CA ASN A 228 -29.51 -9.10 -10.07
C ASN A 228 -30.57 -10.06 -10.65
N GLY A 229 -30.57 -11.32 -10.20
CA GLY A 229 -31.44 -12.39 -10.69
C GLY A 229 -31.13 -12.92 -12.11
N ILE A 230 -30.14 -12.37 -12.82
CA ILE A 230 -29.83 -12.71 -14.22
C ILE A 230 -28.39 -13.21 -14.37
N THR A 231 -27.40 -12.49 -13.83
CA THR A 231 -26.00 -12.91 -13.78
C THR A 231 -25.77 -13.84 -12.58
N ARG A 232 -24.71 -14.65 -12.66
CA ARG A 232 -24.23 -15.43 -11.50
C ARG A 232 -24.04 -14.49 -10.29
N PRO A 233 -24.54 -14.83 -9.08
CA PRO A 233 -24.29 -14.03 -7.89
C PRO A 233 -22.81 -14.02 -7.54
N MET A 234 -22.31 -12.89 -7.02
CA MET A 234 -20.94 -12.76 -6.53
C MET A 234 -20.95 -12.81 -5.00
N THR A 235 -20.13 -13.69 -4.43
CA THR A 235 -20.02 -13.94 -3.00
C THR A 235 -18.73 -13.34 -2.42
N ALA A 236 -18.80 -12.88 -1.18
CA ALA A 236 -17.69 -12.20 -0.49
C ALA A 236 -17.74 -12.44 1.04
N THR A 237 -16.59 -12.43 1.70
CA THR A 237 -16.52 -12.21 3.15
C THR A 237 -16.57 -10.70 3.42
N LEU A 238 -17.65 -10.22 4.06
CA LEU A 238 -17.90 -8.79 4.27
C LEU A 238 -16.82 -8.14 5.14
N VAL A 239 -16.22 -7.06 4.64
CA VAL A 239 -15.25 -6.26 5.38
C VAL A 239 -16.02 -5.24 6.22
N LEU A 240 -16.27 -5.62 7.48
CA LEU A 240 -17.02 -4.81 8.44
C LEU A 240 -16.06 -4.10 9.42
N PRO A 241 -16.36 -2.86 9.82
CA PRO A 241 -15.64 -2.19 10.89
C PRO A 241 -16.08 -2.78 12.24
N ASN A 242 -15.22 -2.69 13.26
CA ASN A 242 -15.69 -2.82 14.64
C ASN A 242 -16.33 -1.49 15.08
N THR A 243 -17.26 -1.55 16.05
CA THR A 243 -18.04 -0.38 16.47
C THR A 243 -17.17 0.77 16.96
N SER A 244 -16.14 0.49 17.77
CA SER A 244 -15.25 1.53 18.31
C SER A 244 -14.35 2.18 17.26
N THR A 245 -14.14 1.57 16.08
CA THR A 245 -13.56 2.26 14.92
C THR A 245 -14.58 3.20 14.27
N VAL A 246 -15.84 2.78 14.09
CA VAL A 246 -16.89 3.69 13.58
C VAL A 246 -17.05 4.89 14.51
N ASP A 247 -17.12 4.68 15.82
CA ASP A 247 -17.28 5.74 16.82
C ASP A 247 -16.09 6.73 16.82
N ARG A 248 -14.85 6.23 16.68
CA ARG A 248 -13.64 7.08 16.57
C ARG A 248 -13.58 7.87 15.26
N CYS A 249 -13.81 7.22 14.12
CA CYS A 249 -13.87 7.92 12.83
C CYS A 249 -15.01 8.95 12.79
N SER A 250 -16.14 8.66 13.43
CA SER A 250 -17.24 9.58 13.67
C SER A 250 -16.79 10.82 14.45
N ALA A 251 -16.05 10.66 15.55
CA ALA A 251 -15.57 11.80 16.36
C ALA A 251 -14.61 12.72 15.58
N LEU A 252 -13.73 12.14 14.75
CA LEU A 252 -12.80 12.90 13.90
C LEU A 252 -13.51 13.79 12.88
N LEU A 253 -14.74 13.44 12.43
CA LEU A 253 -15.54 14.30 11.54
C LEU A 253 -16.02 15.61 12.20
N THR A 254 -15.85 15.76 13.51
CA THR A 254 -16.13 17.00 14.26
C THR A 254 -14.88 17.77 14.71
N GLU A 255 -13.68 17.19 14.61
CA GLU A 255 -12.44 17.88 14.96
C GLU A 255 -11.91 18.67 13.74
N GLN A 256 -12.41 19.90 13.57
CA GLN A 256 -11.70 20.86 12.72
C GLN A 256 -10.39 21.28 13.41
N PRO A 257 -9.26 21.35 12.67
CA PRO A 257 -8.12 22.13 13.12
C PRO A 257 -8.60 23.56 13.40
N LEU A 258 -8.27 24.11 14.57
CA LEU A 258 -8.56 25.53 14.81
C LEU A 258 -7.83 26.36 13.73
N PRO A 259 -8.50 27.34 13.09
CA PRO A 259 -7.80 28.32 12.29
C PRO A 259 -6.67 28.93 13.12
N PRO A 260 -5.46 29.13 12.56
CA PRO A 260 -4.39 29.81 13.29
C PRO A 260 -4.93 31.16 13.73
N ALA A 261 -4.85 31.43 15.04
CA ALA A 261 -5.41 32.65 15.62
C ALA A 261 -4.83 33.86 14.87
N PRO A 262 -5.67 34.78 14.35
CA PRO A 262 -5.18 35.89 13.55
C PRO A 262 -4.17 36.69 14.38
N LEU A 263 -2.95 36.83 13.86
CA LEU A 263 -1.91 37.60 14.52
C LEU A 263 -2.45 39.00 14.85
N PRO A 264 -2.24 39.50 16.08
CA PRO A 264 -2.70 40.83 16.44
C PRO A 264 -2.09 41.85 15.47
N ALA A 265 -2.93 42.66 14.84
CA ALA A 265 -2.48 43.65 13.88
C ALA A 265 -1.45 44.59 14.52
N PRO A 266 -0.39 45.00 13.80
CA PRO A 266 0.60 45.92 14.34
C PRO A 266 -0.08 47.23 14.75
N ALA A 267 0.20 47.69 15.97
CA ALA A 267 -0.39 48.92 16.49
C ALA A 267 0.03 50.12 15.64
N THR A 268 -0.95 50.85 15.11
CA THR A 268 -0.73 52.05 14.30
C THR A 268 -0.45 53.26 15.18
N ASP A 269 0.77 53.38 15.70
CA ASP A 269 1.24 54.62 16.34
C ASP A 269 1.64 55.65 15.28
N THR A 270 0.68 56.51 14.91
CA THR A 270 0.93 57.68 14.06
C THR A 270 1.41 58.87 14.89
N THR A 271 2.72 59.13 14.92
CA THR A 271 3.32 60.49 14.81
C THR A 271 4.86 60.40 14.77
N GLY A 272 5.48 60.98 13.75
CA GLY A 272 6.94 61.08 13.60
C GLY A 272 7.29 61.63 12.22
N GLU A 273 7.90 62.81 12.15
CA GLU A 273 7.95 63.64 10.94
C GLU A 273 9.35 63.69 10.28
N VAL A 274 9.35 63.75 8.95
CA VAL A 274 10.44 64.17 8.02
C VAL A 274 11.84 63.55 8.15
N ALA A 275 12.22 62.75 7.14
CA ALA A 275 13.51 62.90 6.43
C ALA A 275 13.40 62.27 5.03
N GLU A 276 13.70 63.04 3.98
CA GLU A 276 13.93 62.49 2.63
C GLU A 276 15.41 62.18 2.47
N GLU A 277 15.75 61.00 1.94
CA GLU A 277 17.04 60.82 1.27
C GLU A 277 16.88 59.81 0.13
N GLN A 278 16.95 60.31 -1.10
CA GLN A 278 17.07 59.46 -2.29
C GLN A 278 18.54 59.10 -2.46
N TYR A 279 18.85 57.83 -2.65
CA TYR A 279 20.10 57.43 -3.30
C TYR A 279 19.86 56.35 -4.35
N GLU A 280 20.76 56.34 -5.33
CA GLU A 280 20.56 55.74 -6.64
C GLU A 280 20.88 54.23 -6.65
N ALA A 281 20.52 53.56 -7.73
CA ALA A 281 20.99 52.21 -7.99
C ALA A 281 22.45 52.26 -8.47
N ASP A 282 23.27 51.32 -7.98
CA ASP A 282 24.55 50.98 -8.59
C ASP A 282 24.80 49.47 -8.42
N ASP A 283 25.56 48.87 -9.33
CA ASP A 283 25.84 47.42 -9.33
C ASP A 283 26.76 47.02 -8.17
N PHE A 284 26.62 45.80 -7.63
CA PHE A 284 27.78 45.05 -7.12
C PHE A 284 27.58 43.52 -7.15
N GLU A 285 28.70 42.81 -7.31
CA GLU A 285 28.78 41.39 -7.64
C GLU A 285 28.66 40.42 -6.44
N ASP A 286 28.47 39.15 -6.81
CA ASP A 286 28.59 37.92 -6.04
C ASP A 286 29.51 37.97 -4.79
N THR A 287 28.93 37.64 -3.63
CA THR A 287 29.69 37.05 -2.52
C THR A 287 28.89 35.96 -1.79
N SER A 288 29.50 34.78 -1.72
CA SER A 288 29.06 33.63 -0.91
C SER A 288 28.73 34.01 0.54
N SER A 289 27.54 33.63 1.02
CA SER A 289 27.16 33.65 2.44
C SER A 289 26.34 32.42 2.81
N ASP A 290 27.00 31.44 3.42
CA ASP A 290 26.40 30.17 3.87
C ASP A 290 25.97 30.27 5.35
N PRO A 291 24.67 30.10 5.69
CA PRO A 291 24.20 30.18 7.07
C PRO A 291 24.50 28.89 7.83
N GLN A 292 25.60 28.88 8.58
CA GLN A 292 25.96 27.76 9.46
C GLN A 292 24.85 27.42 10.46
N LEU A 293 24.38 26.17 10.45
CA LEU A 293 23.58 25.61 11.53
C LEU A 293 24.50 25.19 12.68
N SER A 294 24.35 25.82 13.84
CA SER A 294 25.18 25.55 15.02
C SER A 294 24.99 24.12 15.53
N VAL A 295 26.08 23.36 15.59
CA VAL A 295 26.17 22.13 16.38
C VAL A 295 26.16 22.52 17.86
N ILE A 296 25.34 21.86 18.66
CA ILE A 296 25.34 21.97 20.13
C ILE A 296 25.66 20.60 20.70
N ASP A 297 26.89 20.43 21.18
CA ASP A 297 27.30 19.30 22.01
C ASP A 297 27.17 19.63 23.51
N PRO A 298 27.03 18.62 24.39
CA PRO A 298 26.49 18.82 25.73
C PRO A 298 27.52 19.30 26.77
N ILE A 299 27.08 20.19 27.66
CA ILE A 299 27.77 20.52 28.92
C ILE A 299 27.06 19.82 30.09
N ALA A 300 27.84 19.20 30.97
CA ALA A 300 27.33 18.37 32.06
C ALA A 300 26.65 19.16 33.19
N ALA A 301 25.57 18.59 33.74
CA ALA A 301 24.97 18.99 35.01
C ALA A 301 24.54 17.75 35.81
N THR A 302 25.02 17.64 37.05
CA THR A 302 24.72 16.52 37.97
C THR A 302 23.29 16.65 38.53
N PRO A 303 22.51 15.56 38.69
CA PRO A 303 21.05 15.66 38.81
C PRO A 303 20.52 15.81 40.25
N PRO A 304 19.26 16.27 40.41
CA PRO A 304 18.42 15.95 41.56
C PRO A 304 17.76 14.56 41.40
N ASP A 305 17.42 13.92 42.52
CA ASP A 305 16.86 12.56 42.61
C ASP A 305 15.31 12.56 42.61
N ALA A 306 14.69 11.73 41.76
CA ALA A 306 13.36 11.10 41.92
C ALA A 306 12.99 10.33 40.63
N GLY A 307 12.82 9.01 40.70
CA GLY A 307 12.77 8.16 39.51
C GLY A 307 11.41 7.97 38.81
N ALA A 308 11.47 7.73 37.50
CA ALA A 308 10.56 6.91 36.71
C ALA A 308 11.41 6.19 35.64
N ALA A 309 11.07 4.94 35.28
CA ALA A 309 11.87 4.15 34.34
C ALA A 309 11.19 4.07 32.97
N ASP A 310 11.91 4.50 31.93
CA ASP A 310 11.57 4.26 30.51
C ASP A 310 12.63 3.34 29.89
N ALA A 311 12.23 2.52 28.92
CA ALA A 311 13.09 1.48 28.34
C ALA A 311 13.90 1.99 27.14
N GLU A 312 15.23 2.05 27.29
CA GLU A 312 16.14 2.23 26.15
C GLU A 312 16.34 0.92 25.37
N GLY A 313 16.34 1.01 24.04
CA GLY A 313 16.47 -0.14 23.15
C GLY A 313 17.91 -0.65 23.06
N VAL A 314 18.21 -1.74 23.75
CA VAL A 314 19.46 -2.49 23.58
C VAL A 314 19.42 -3.26 22.26
N ASP A 315 20.46 -3.13 21.42
CA ASP A 315 20.71 -4.09 20.34
C ASP A 315 21.13 -5.43 20.93
N LEU A 316 20.20 -6.38 20.92
CA LEU A 316 20.35 -7.72 21.49
C LEU A 316 20.93 -8.75 20.50
N PHE A 317 21.26 -8.37 19.27
CA PHE A 317 21.64 -9.33 18.20
C PHE A 317 23.07 -9.15 17.66
N SER A 318 23.77 -8.06 17.99
CA SER A 318 25.19 -7.87 17.67
C SER A 318 26.10 -8.93 18.33
N SER A 319 26.48 -9.95 17.56
CA SER A 319 27.35 -11.05 18.01
C SER A 319 28.84 -10.69 17.92
N ALA A 320 29.39 -10.05 18.95
CA ALA A 320 30.81 -9.74 19.04
C ALA A 320 31.67 -11.01 19.33
N PRO A 321 32.72 -11.30 18.55
CA PRO A 321 33.58 -12.46 18.78
C PRO A 321 34.50 -12.26 20.00
N GLN A 322 34.43 -13.16 20.98
CA GLN A 322 35.32 -13.13 22.14
C GLN A 322 36.72 -13.69 21.79
N ALA A 323 37.73 -12.83 21.91
CA ALA A 323 39.14 -13.23 22.04
C ALA A 323 39.52 -13.29 23.55
N PRO A 324 40.51 -14.10 23.96
CA PRO A 324 40.70 -14.48 25.35
C PRO A 324 41.31 -13.38 26.24
N ARG A 325 41.03 -13.48 27.54
CA ARG A 325 41.74 -12.75 28.60
C ARG A 325 43.06 -13.44 28.94
N GLU A 326 44.13 -12.66 29.03
CA GLU A 326 45.25 -12.91 29.94
C GLU A 326 45.54 -11.60 30.70
N ASP A 327 46.02 -11.71 31.95
CA ASP A 327 46.35 -10.57 32.82
C ASP A 327 47.77 -10.02 32.54
N VAL A 328 48.04 -8.76 32.91
CA VAL A 328 49.12 -8.38 33.86
C VAL A 328 49.27 -6.86 34.01
N SER A 329 49.53 -6.45 35.26
CA SER A 329 49.89 -5.10 35.74
C SER A 329 51.06 -4.42 35.01
N GLY A 330 50.99 -3.09 34.81
CA GLY A 330 52.18 -2.25 34.51
C GLY A 330 51.87 -0.75 34.43
N ALA A 331 52.67 0.11 35.09
CA ALA A 331 52.41 1.55 35.21
C ALA A 331 53.35 2.43 34.36
N ALA A 332 52.84 3.62 33.98
CA ALA A 332 53.55 4.87 33.61
C ALA A 332 54.46 4.91 32.35
N GLY A 333 54.54 6.08 31.70
CA GLY A 333 55.66 6.41 30.80
C GLY A 333 55.36 7.31 29.58
N GLU A 334 55.82 8.56 29.66
CA GLU A 334 56.20 9.56 28.63
C GLU A 334 55.95 9.38 27.11
N VAL A 335 55.33 10.42 26.54
CA VAL A 335 55.85 11.30 25.45
C VAL A 335 56.86 10.72 24.45
N THR A 336 56.48 10.66 23.17
CA THR A 336 57.34 11.09 22.05
C THR A 336 56.53 11.38 20.78
N SER A 337 57.18 11.86 19.71
CA SER A 337 56.63 12.97 18.91
C SER A 337 57.31 13.16 17.53
N TRP A 338 56.50 13.22 16.44
CA TRP A 338 56.85 13.77 15.11
C TRP A 338 58.01 13.05 14.34
N PRO A 339 58.30 13.31 13.04
CA PRO A 339 57.82 14.39 12.16
C PRO A 339 57.28 13.99 10.77
N GLU A 340 57.15 15.01 9.91
CA GLU A 340 56.49 15.11 8.61
C GLU A 340 57.51 15.34 7.46
N ALA A 341 57.28 14.72 6.28
CA ALA A 341 57.82 15.03 4.93
C ALA A 341 57.36 13.92 3.93
N GLY A 342 57.26 14.09 2.61
CA GLY A 342 57.49 15.25 1.72
C GLY A 342 58.06 14.80 0.35
N TYR A 343 57.70 15.49 -0.75
CA TYR A 343 58.11 15.32 -2.18
C TYR A 343 57.34 14.35 -3.12
N GLY A 344 56.90 14.92 -4.27
CA GLY A 344 56.98 14.35 -5.63
C GLY A 344 57.97 15.22 -6.44
N PRO A 345 57.81 15.50 -7.76
CA PRO A 345 56.92 14.93 -8.79
C PRO A 345 57.64 14.55 -10.11
N ASP A 346 56.91 14.02 -11.11
CA ASP A 346 57.06 14.19 -12.59
C ASP A 346 55.91 13.37 -13.27
N ASP A 347 55.50 13.51 -14.53
CA ASP A 347 56.10 14.12 -15.75
C ASP A 347 54.99 14.76 -16.65
N SER A 348 55.32 15.35 -17.82
CA SER A 348 54.44 16.25 -18.60
C SER A 348 54.13 15.84 -20.06
N LEU A 349 53.03 16.40 -20.60
CA LEU A 349 52.72 16.59 -22.04
C LEU A 349 53.68 17.64 -22.67
N PRO A 350 53.79 17.93 -24.00
CA PRO A 350 52.73 18.01 -25.05
C PRO A 350 53.27 17.56 -26.47
N PRO A 351 52.96 18.13 -27.68
CA PRO A 351 51.96 19.14 -28.11
C PRO A 351 51.17 18.94 -29.44
N GLU A 352 50.05 19.68 -29.52
CA GLU A 352 49.45 20.48 -30.63
C GLU A 352 49.26 19.99 -32.09
N GLY A 353 48.13 20.42 -32.68
CA GLY A 353 48.11 21.02 -34.03
C GLY A 353 46.92 20.70 -34.94
N GLY A 354 46.12 21.71 -35.34
CA GLY A 354 45.18 21.65 -36.48
C GLY A 354 43.77 22.19 -36.21
N ALA A 355 43.15 22.85 -37.18
CA ALA A 355 41.85 23.52 -37.08
C ALA A 355 40.98 23.41 -38.37
N ASP A 356 39.80 24.04 -38.31
CA ASP A 356 38.96 24.54 -39.42
C ASP A 356 38.06 23.58 -40.26
N SER A 357 36.76 23.71 -39.99
CA SER A 357 35.72 24.18 -40.97
C SER A 357 34.83 23.21 -41.79
N HIS A 358 33.55 23.61 -41.85
CA HIS A 358 32.56 23.56 -42.95
C HIS A 358 32.13 22.25 -43.68
N ASP A 359 30.91 21.82 -43.34
CA ASP A 359 29.69 21.79 -44.20
C ASP A 359 29.20 20.59 -45.04
N ASP A 360 27.85 20.49 -45.00
CA ASP A 360 26.82 20.07 -45.97
C ASP A 360 26.69 18.65 -46.62
N THR A 361 25.42 18.24 -46.77
CA THR A 361 24.84 17.15 -47.62
C THR A 361 25.26 15.68 -47.38
N THR A 362 24.45 14.63 -47.65
CA THR A 362 23.12 14.50 -48.30
C THR A 362 22.31 13.30 -47.72
N ILE A 363 20.99 13.21 -48.01
CA ILE A 363 20.13 12.03 -47.74
C ILE A 363 19.43 11.58 -49.06
N PRO A 364 19.38 10.26 -49.35
CA PRO A 364 18.12 9.54 -49.65
C PRO A 364 18.10 8.14 -48.96
N VAL A 365 17.03 7.61 -48.33
CA VAL A 365 15.60 7.39 -48.69
C VAL A 365 15.38 6.26 -49.72
N VAL A 366 14.26 5.51 -49.56
CA VAL A 366 13.70 4.39 -50.37
C VAL A 366 14.14 2.97 -49.94
N ALA A 367 13.28 1.95 -49.76
CA ALA A 367 11.83 1.87 -49.45
C ALA A 367 11.45 0.41 -49.06
N ALA A 368 10.25 0.21 -48.50
CA ALA A 368 9.58 -1.11 -48.44
C ALA A 368 8.73 -1.37 -49.71
N PRO A 369 8.26 -2.62 -49.94
CA PRO A 369 6.82 -2.87 -49.83
C PRO A 369 6.46 -4.24 -49.21
N ALA A 370 5.19 -4.67 -49.30
CA ALA A 370 4.61 -5.72 -48.45
C ALA A 370 3.75 -6.78 -49.20
N ALA A 371 3.46 -7.88 -48.47
CA ALA A 371 2.27 -8.76 -48.52
C ALA A 371 1.91 -9.57 -49.79
N ALA A 372 1.77 -10.90 -49.62
CA ALA A 372 0.76 -11.79 -50.23
C ALA A 372 0.77 -13.17 -49.52
N ALA A 373 -0.18 -14.08 -49.82
CA ALA A 373 -0.37 -15.33 -49.08
C ALA A 373 -0.84 -16.53 -49.96
N ALA A 374 -0.95 -17.71 -49.31
CA ALA A 374 -1.65 -18.96 -49.71
C ALA A 374 -0.85 -20.13 -50.36
N LEU A 375 -1.38 -21.33 -50.14
CA LEU A 375 -0.96 -22.71 -50.50
C LEU A 375 -1.77 -23.22 -51.74
N PRO A 376 -1.75 -24.49 -52.24
CA PRO A 376 -1.22 -25.76 -51.66
C PRO A 376 -0.62 -26.85 -52.62
N ASP A 377 -0.19 -27.99 -52.03
CA ASP A 377 -0.73 -29.37 -52.24
C ASP A 377 0.23 -30.55 -52.63
N VAL A 378 -0.05 -31.74 -52.07
CA VAL A 378 0.41 -33.16 -52.31
C VAL A 378 1.90 -33.49 -52.56
N GLN A 379 2.47 -34.69 -52.31
CA GLN A 379 2.02 -36.06 -51.91
C GLN A 379 3.20 -36.74 -51.11
N ALA A 380 3.31 -38.01 -50.67
CA ALA A 380 2.56 -39.30 -50.68
C ALA A 380 3.09 -40.21 -49.53
N ALA A 381 2.54 -41.43 -49.29
CA ALA A 381 3.07 -42.40 -48.31
C ALA A 381 2.78 -43.91 -48.63
N PRO A 382 3.64 -44.87 -48.21
CA PRO A 382 3.41 -46.34 -48.25
C PRO A 382 3.26 -47.00 -46.83
N PRO A 383 2.81 -48.27 -46.69
CA PRO A 383 1.64 -48.54 -45.83
C PRO A 383 1.66 -49.83 -44.94
N ALA A 384 0.45 -50.24 -44.48
CA ALA A 384 -0.03 -51.57 -44.02
C ALA A 384 -0.11 -51.83 -42.49
N PRO A 385 -0.96 -52.77 -42.00
CA PRO A 385 -1.94 -53.65 -42.69
C PRO A 385 -3.43 -53.45 -42.24
N ALA A 386 -4.34 -54.34 -42.66
CA ALA A 386 -5.81 -54.23 -42.50
C ALA A 386 -6.45 -55.34 -41.60
N PRO A 387 -7.71 -55.19 -41.12
CA PRO A 387 -8.33 -56.03 -40.08
C PRO A 387 -9.29 -57.13 -40.60
N ALA A 388 -9.80 -58.01 -39.70
CA ALA A 388 -10.85 -58.99 -40.02
C ALA A 388 -11.71 -59.48 -38.82
N ALA A 389 -13.03 -59.58 -39.06
CA ALA A 389 -14.06 -60.45 -38.46
C ALA A 389 -14.58 -60.29 -37.00
N ASP A 390 -15.91 -60.07 -36.90
CA ASP A 390 -16.83 -60.23 -35.75
C ASP A 390 -17.38 -61.69 -35.66
N PRO A 391 -18.44 -62.07 -34.88
CA PRO A 391 -19.22 -61.43 -33.79
C PRO A 391 -19.38 -62.43 -32.59
N PRO A 392 -20.55 -62.62 -31.88
CA PRO A 392 -21.61 -61.73 -31.35
C PRO A 392 -21.77 -61.83 -29.80
N TRP A 393 -22.87 -61.27 -29.26
CA TRP A 393 -23.53 -61.47 -27.94
C TRP A 393 -22.82 -61.06 -26.62
N GLU A 394 -23.33 -60.00 -25.97
CA GLU A 394 -23.92 -60.05 -24.60
C GLU A 394 -24.81 -58.80 -24.33
N GLN A 395 -25.48 -58.69 -23.17
CA GLN A 395 -26.41 -57.61 -22.81
C GLN A 395 -25.72 -56.40 -22.13
N PRO A 396 -26.32 -55.18 -22.15
CA PRO A 396 -25.68 -53.98 -21.61
C PRO A 396 -25.56 -53.98 -20.07
N ALA A 397 -24.34 -53.88 -19.58
CA ALA A 397 -23.97 -53.66 -18.18
C ALA A 397 -23.64 -52.17 -17.91
N PRO A 398 -23.71 -51.67 -16.65
CA PRO A 398 -23.57 -50.24 -16.36
C PRO A 398 -22.14 -49.71 -16.55
N PRO A 399 -21.96 -48.41 -16.88
CA PRO A 399 -20.66 -47.82 -17.11
C PRO A 399 -19.84 -47.68 -15.81
N ALA A 400 -18.83 -48.53 -15.67
CA ALA A 400 -17.71 -48.36 -14.73
C ALA A 400 -16.63 -47.44 -15.36
N PRO A 401 -15.72 -46.85 -14.58
CA PRO A 401 -15.23 -45.50 -14.86
C PRO A 401 -14.27 -45.42 -16.06
N ALA A 402 -14.56 -44.48 -16.97
CA ALA A 402 -13.56 -44.00 -17.91
C ALA A 402 -12.38 -43.41 -17.12
N ALA A 403 -11.15 -43.75 -17.51
CA ALA A 403 -9.95 -43.28 -16.84
C ALA A 403 -9.89 -41.75 -16.89
N VAL A 404 -9.87 -41.11 -15.72
CA VAL A 404 -9.66 -39.66 -15.59
C VAL A 404 -8.23 -39.39 -16.06
N GLN A 405 -8.07 -38.93 -17.30
CA GLN A 405 -6.87 -38.19 -17.65
C GLN A 405 -6.82 -36.96 -16.74
N PRO A 406 -5.72 -36.72 -16.02
CA PRO A 406 -5.62 -35.55 -15.16
C PRO A 406 -5.74 -34.31 -16.05
N VAL A 407 -6.81 -33.54 -15.86
CA VAL A 407 -6.91 -32.21 -16.44
C VAL A 407 -5.71 -31.43 -15.95
N SER A 408 -4.86 -30.98 -16.89
CA SER A 408 -3.70 -30.17 -16.56
C SER A 408 -4.20 -28.89 -15.90
N GLY A 409 -3.97 -28.76 -14.59
CA GLY A 409 -4.12 -27.49 -13.91
C GLY A 409 -3.16 -26.46 -14.50
N ASN A 410 -3.40 -25.18 -14.22
CA ASN A 410 -2.54 -24.10 -14.69
C ASN A 410 -1.21 -24.09 -13.91
N ASP A 411 -0.30 -25.02 -14.25
CA ASP A 411 1.11 -25.03 -13.82
C ASP A 411 1.90 -23.89 -14.51
N SER A 412 1.41 -22.65 -14.36
CA SER A 412 2.04 -21.42 -14.83
C SER A 412 2.81 -20.67 -13.73
N ASP A 413 2.64 -21.08 -12.47
CA ASP A 413 3.03 -20.32 -11.29
C ASP A 413 4.25 -20.93 -10.55
N SER A 414 5.24 -21.39 -11.33
CA SER A 414 6.55 -21.88 -10.84
C SER A 414 7.72 -21.00 -11.30
N ALA A 415 7.44 -19.78 -11.77
CA ALA A 415 8.45 -18.73 -11.88
C ALA A 415 8.69 -18.09 -10.50
N ALA A 416 9.94 -17.77 -10.17
CA ALA A 416 10.22 -16.96 -8.98
C ALA A 416 9.65 -15.55 -9.20
N PRO A 417 8.99 -14.92 -8.20
CA PRO A 417 8.40 -13.61 -8.37
C PRO A 417 9.47 -12.56 -8.68
N GLN A 418 9.26 -11.82 -9.77
CA GLN A 418 10.14 -10.71 -10.13
C GLN A 418 9.98 -9.59 -9.11
N VAL A 419 11.01 -9.39 -8.27
CA VAL A 419 11.13 -8.28 -7.33
C VAL A 419 11.58 -7.04 -8.10
N ALA A 420 10.93 -5.90 -7.85
CA ALA A 420 11.29 -4.63 -8.47
C ALA A 420 12.61 -4.06 -7.92
N THR A 421 13.26 -3.18 -8.68
CA THR A 421 14.45 -2.46 -8.22
C THR A 421 14.10 -1.58 -7.01
N ILE A 422 14.79 -1.82 -5.89
CA ILE A 422 14.60 -1.06 -4.66
C ILE A 422 15.45 0.21 -4.71
N TRP A 423 14.81 1.36 -4.53
CA TRP A 423 15.45 2.68 -4.50
C TRP A 423 15.84 3.12 -3.09
N ASN A 424 15.13 2.65 -2.07
CA ASN A 424 15.39 2.96 -0.67
C ASN A 424 14.87 1.85 0.26
N ARG A 425 15.46 1.75 1.45
CA ARG A 425 15.17 0.71 2.44
C ARG A 425 14.63 1.29 3.74
N ILE A 426 13.62 0.61 4.30
CA ILE A 426 13.03 0.86 5.62
C ILE A 426 12.69 -0.43 6.40
N LEU A 427 12.77 -1.62 5.80
CA LEU A 427 12.53 -2.92 6.46
C LEU A 427 13.80 -3.48 7.13
N GLY A 428 14.48 -2.60 7.87
CA GLY A 428 15.80 -2.83 8.46
C GLY A 428 16.58 -1.53 8.51
N GLN A 429 17.86 -1.57 8.15
CA GLN A 429 18.69 -0.37 8.06
C GLN A 429 18.15 0.59 6.99
N VAL A 430 18.01 1.86 7.40
CA VAL A 430 17.48 2.93 6.55
C VAL A 430 18.56 3.45 5.60
N ASP A 431 18.40 3.17 4.30
CA ASP A 431 19.36 3.53 3.24
C ASP A 431 18.66 4.02 1.96
N LEU A 432 19.35 4.85 1.16
CA LEU A 432 18.88 5.41 -0.11
C LEU A 432 19.86 4.99 -1.22
N THR A 433 19.41 4.08 -2.09
CA THR A 433 20.23 3.38 -3.09
C THR A 433 19.69 3.54 -4.54
N PRO A 434 19.42 4.78 -5.03
CA PRO A 434 18.86 5.01 -6.36
C PRO A 434 19.75 4.43 -7.48
N PRO A 435 19.21 3.60 -8.40
CA PRO A 435 19.98 2.74 -9.31
C PRO A 435 20.67 3.48 -10.46
N HIS A 436 20.30 4.75 -10.69
CA HIS A 436 20.77 5.58 -11.81
C HIS A 436 21.22 6.98 -11.35
N SER A 437 21.69 7.08 -10.11
CA SER A 437 22.29 8.30 -9.56
C SER A 437 23.73 8.44 -10.01
N ASP A 438 24.09 9.64 -10.45
CA ASP A 438 25.46 10.10 -10.68
C ASP A 438 26.10 10.67 -9.40
N GLN A 439 25.30 10.90 -8.34
CA GLN A 439 25.74 11.48 -7.07
C GLN A 439 26.02 10.40 -6.02
N GLN A 440 27.19 10.48 -5.39
CA GLN A 440 27.54 9.66 -4.22
C GLN A 440 26.71 10.06 -2.99
N PRO A 441 26.48 9.14 -2.02
CA PRO A 441 25.77 9.44 -0.78
C PRO A 441 26.41 10.61 -0.01
N GLY A 442 25.58 11.56 0.44
CA GLY A 442 26.05 12.79 1.11
C GLY A 442 25.83 12.81 2.62
N PRO A 443 26.35 13.81 3.35
CA PRO A 443 26.09 13.97 4.80
C PRO A 443 24.61 14.25 5.12
N ARG A 444 23.76 14.49 4.10
CA ARG A 444 22.31 14.67 4.22
C ARG A 444 21.49 13.42 3.85
N GLU A 445 22.13 12.28 3.54
CA GLU A 445 21.47 11.10 2.98
C GLU A 445 20.25 10.63 3.78
N LYS A 446 20.38 10.56 5.12
CA LYS A 446 19.29 10.22 6.04
C LYS A 446 18.05 11.11 5.86
N ARG A 447 18.25 12.41 5.60
CA ARG A 447 17.17 13.39 5.39
C ARG A 447 16.59 13.30 3.97
N LEU A 448 17.42 13.00 2.97
CA LEU A 448 16.95 12.74 1.61
C LEU A 448 16.11 11.46 1.56
N ASN A 449 16.49 10.42 2.32
CA ASN A 449 15.67 9.22 2.47
C ASN A 449 14.36 9.50 3.21
N GLU A 450 14.38 10.25 4.33
CA GLU A 450 13.14 10.65 5.01
C GLU A 450 12.15 11.34 4.05
N LEU A 451 12.65 12.29 3.25
CA LEU A 451 11.84 12.99 2.25
C LEU A 451 11.38 12.06 1.11
N THR A 452 12.16 11.04 0.76
CA THR A 452 11.77 9.99 -0.20
C THR A 452 10.62 9.15 0.36
N VAL A 453 10.74 8.62 1.58
CA VAL A 453 9.68 7.82 2.24
C VAL A 453 8.43 8.68 2.48
N PHE A 454 8.60 9.96 2.82
CA PHE A 454 7.48 10.90 2.98
C PHE A 454 6.71 11.09 1.68
N LEU A 455 7.40 11.31 0.55
CA LEU A 455 6.77 11.44 -0.78
C LEU A 455 6.28 10.12 -1.38
N GLN A 456 6.78 8.96 -0.92
CA GLN A 456 6.26 7.64 -1.29
C GLN A 456 4.92 7.35 -0.61
N HIS A 457 4.77 7.76 0.66
CA HIS A 457 3.55 7.59 1.45
C HIS A 457 2.51 8.70 1.14
N ASN A 458 2.95 9.93 0.95
CA ASN A 458 2.13 11.09 0.60
C ASN A 458 2.28 11.38 -0.91
N ARG A 459 1.44 10.70 -1.72
CA ARG A 459 1.43 10.75 -3.20
C ARG A 459 1.53 12.15 -3.81
N PHE A 460 0.85 13.11 -3.19
CA PHE A 460 0.87 14.53 -3.47
C PHE A 460 1.15 15.21 -2.13
N ALA A 461 2.23 15.99 -2.05
CA ALA A 461 2.60 16.70 -0.83
C ALA A 461 2.96 18.15 -1.12
N GLU A 462 2.34 19.08 -0.39
CA GLU A 462 2.69 20.49 -0.48
C GLU A 462 4.04 20.80 0.20
N SER A 463 4.66 21.93 -0.19
CA SER A 463 5.78 22.50 0.56
C SER A 463 5.42 22.73 2.04
N SER A 464 4.18 23.12 2.33
CA SER A 464 3.66 23.40 3.68
C SER A 464 3.62 22.15 4.56
N GLU A 465 3.34 20.98 3.97
CA GLU A 465 3.24 19.69 4.66
C GLU A 465 4.61 19.06 4.88
N ILE A 466 5.50 19.17 3.88
CA ILE A 466 6.90 18.77 4.02
C ILE A 466 7.57 19.62 5.12
N ALA A 467 7.38 20.94 5.13
CA ALA A 467 7.85 21.82 6.19
C ALA A 467 7.35 21.37 7.57
N ARG A 468 6.05 21.06 7.70
CA ARG A 468 5.40 20.66 8.95
C ARG A 468 5.85 19.29 9.46
N ASN A 469 5.86 18.26 8.61
CA ASN A 469 6.04 16.87 9.02
C ASN A 469 7.50 16.44 9.05
N VAL A 470 8.26 16.74 7.99
CA VAL A 470 9.69 16.39 7.89
C VAL A 470 10.52 17.40 8.70
N TYR A 471 10.29 18.71 8.50
CA TYR A 471 11.07 19.78 9.11
C TYR A 471 10.43 20.43 10.36
N ARG A 472 9.40 19.78 10.94
CA ARG A 472 8.76 20.17 12.22
C ARG A 472 8.19 21.60 12.28
N GLY A 473 7.86 22.18 11.13
CA GLY A 473 7.42 23.56 10.99
C GLY A 473 8.54 24.61 11.09
N VAL A 474 9.82 24.20 11.14
CA VAL A 474 10.97 25.11 11.30
C VAL A 474 11.56 25.56 9.95
N ALA A 475 11.31 24.82 8.86
CA ALA A 475 11.79 25.18 7.52
C ALA A 475 10.79 26.10 6.79
N ALA A 476 11.32 27.14 6.14
CA ALA A 476 10.57 27.93 5.15
C ALA A 476 10.55 27.23 3.77
N ASP A 477 9.60 27.61 2.91
CA ASP A 477 9.39 26.99 1.59
C ASP A 477 10.63 27.02 0.68
N LYS A 478 11.47 28.07 0.78
CA LYS A 478 12.75 28.16 0.06
C LYS A 478 13.70 27.02 0.48
N THR A 479 13.74 26.68 1.76
CA THR A 479 14.54 25.57 2.30
C THR A 479 13.96 24.23 1.83
N VAL A 480 12.64 24.04 1.87
CA VAL A 480 11.98 22.84 1.34
C VAL A 480 12.31 22.66 -0.14
N THR A 481 12.16 23.71 -0.95
CA THR A 481 12.45 23.71 -2.39
C THR A 481 13.93 23.38 -2.69
N GLN A 482 14.86 23.87 -1.85
CA GLN A 482 16.29 23.51 -1.95
C GLN A 482 16.53 22.03 -1.64
N GLN A 483 15.94 21.48 -0.57
CA GLN A 483 16.11 20.07 -0.18
C GLN A 483 15.44 19.11 -1.18
N VAL A 484 14.26 19.47 -1.71
CA VAL A 484 13.60 18.76 -2.83
C VAL A 484 14.48 18.80 -4.09
N SER A 485 15.21 19.89 -4.33
CA SER A 485 16.12 19.98 -5.48
C SER A 485 17.39 19.14 -5.31
N LEU A 486 17.92 19.04 -4.08
CA LEU A 486 18.98 18.09 -3.74
C LEU A 486 18.49 16.64 -3.89
N LEU A 487 17.29 16.32 -3.40
CA LEU A 487 16.69 14.99 -3.58
C LEU A 487 16.50 14.64 -5.06
N ARG A 488 16.02 15.60 -5.87
CA ARG A 488 15.86 15.42 -7.31
C ARG A 488 17.18 15.12 -8.04
N ALA A 489 18.28 15.75 -7.62
CA ALA A 489 19.61 15.42 -8.14
C ALA A 489 20.05 14.02 -7.68
N ARG A 490 19.93 13.73 -6.38
CA ARG A 490 20.33 12.43 -5.80
C ARG A 490 19.55 11.24 -6.36
N LEU A 491 18.25 11.37 -6.65
CA LEU A 491 17.45 10.32 -7.28
C LEU A 491 17.77 10.15 -8.78
N GLY A 492 18.04 11.25 -9.51
CA GLY A 492 18.35 11.19 -10.94
C GLY A 492 17.14 10.83 -11.82
N VAL A 493 17.29 9.80 -12.65
CA VAL A 493 16.32 9.38 -13.69
C VAL A 493 15.81 7.96 -13.48
N THR A 494 14.56 7.68 -13.85
CA THR A 494 13.90 6.39 -13.59
C THR A 494 14.49 5.22 -14.37
N ARG A 495 15.11 5.52 -15.51
CA ARG A 495 15.92 4.65 -16.35
C ARG A 495 16.96 5.49 -17.08
N VAL A 496 18.03 4.90 -17.60
CA VAL A 496 19.01 5.62 -18.44
C VAL A 496 18.29 6.30 -19.62
N GLY A 497 18.43 7.62 -19.75
CA GLY A 497 17.71 8.44 -20.75
C GLY A 497 16.20 8.62 -20.49
N GLY A 498 15.70 8.22 -19.32
CA GLY A 498 14.29 8.34 -18.92
C GLY A 498 13.93 9.68 -18.27
N PRO A 499 12.65 9.83 -17.84
CA PRO A 499 12.22 10.98 -17.06
C PRO A 499 12.92 11.06 -15.69
N LYS A 500 12.90 12.25 -15.09
CA LYS A 500 13.42 12.47 -13.72
C LYS A 500 12.55 11.72 -12.71
N ALA A 501 13.19 11.00 -11.79
CA ALA A 501 12.53 10.25 -10.73
C ALA A 501 11.69 11.14 -9.78
N LEU A 502 12.05 12.42 -9.67
CA LEU A 502 11.26 13.47 -9.03
C LEU A 502 11.07 14.64 -10.01
N PRO A 503 9.91 14.72 -10.70
CA PRO A 503 9.56 15.84 -11.58
C PRO A 503 9.58 17.23 -10.90
N PRO A 504 9.39 18.33 -11.67
CA PRO A 504 9.03 19.62 -11.10
C PRO A 504 7.71 19.56 -10.31
N MET A 505 7.48 20.55 -9.44
CA MET A 505 6.21 20.72 -8.74
C MET A 505 5.05 20.88 -9.75
N ARG A 506 3.89 20.27 -9.46
CA ARG A 506 2.65 20.41 -10.24
C ARG A 506 1.54 20.83 -9.29
N ASP A 507 0.75 21.83 -9.68
CA ASP A 507 -0.50 22.23 -9.00
C ASP A 507 -0.35 22.50 -7.48
N GLY A 508 0.84 22.93 -7.06
CA GLY A 508 1.21 23.22 -5.66
C GLY A 508 1.93 22.08 -4.93
N GLY A 509 1.90 20.85 -5.45
CA GLY A 509 2.45 19.66 -4.80
C GLY A 509 3.62 19.00 -5.52
N TYR A 510 4.37 18.19 -4.77
CA TYR A 510 5.40 17.29 -5.28
C TYR A 510 4.86 15.85 -5.36
N ILE A 511 5.25 15.15 -6.43
CA ILE A 511 4.85 13.77 -6.73
C ILE A 511 6.12 13.02 -7.15
N LEU A 512 6.36 11.82 -6.63
CA LEU A 512 7.41 10.91 -7.10
C LEU A 512 6.93 10.06 -8.28
N ASP A 513 7.84 9.70 -9.19
CA ASP A 513 7.54 8.72 -10.23
C ASP A 513 7.29 7.33 -9.62
N SER A 514 6.31 6.59 -10.16
CA SER A 514 5.92 5.26 -9.71
C SER A 514 7.04 4.21 -9.71
N ALA A 515 8.12 4.44 -10.47
CA ALA A 515 9.32 3.61 -10.47
C ALA A 515 10.16 3.72 -9.16
N VAL A 516 10.00 4.78 -8.37
CA VAL A 516 10.77 5.03 -7.13
C VAL A 516 10.17 4.22 -5.97
N ARG A 517 10.53 2.93 -5.89
CA ARG A 517 9.94 1.95 -4.95
C ARG A 517 10.85 1.66 -3.76
N SER A 518 10.30 1.67 -2.55
CA SER A 518 10.99 1.17 -1.35
C SER A 518 10.84 -0.34 -1.17
N ASP A 519 11.66 -0.93 -0.30
CA ASP A 519 11.50 -2.32 0.14
C ASP A 519 10.14 -2.58 0.81
N TRP A 520 9.58 -1.61 1.53
CA TRP A 520 8.20 -1.68 2.03
C TRP A 520 7.16 -1.66 0.91
N MET A 521 7.25 -0.75 -0.06
CA MET A 521 6.31 -0.71 -1.19
C MET A 521 6.36 -2.00 -2.03
N GLU A 522 7.50 -2.68 -2.04
CA GLU A 522 7.69 -3.95 -2.73
C GLU A 522 7.30 -5.16 -1.86
N PHE A 523 7.47 -5.11 -0.54
CA PHE A 523 6.88 -6.05 0.41
C PHE A 523 5.34 -6.02 0.36
N GLU A 524 4.75 -4.82 0.37
CA GLU A 524 3.32 -4.59 0.17
C GLU A 524 2.79 -5.07 -1.18
N ARG A 525 3.66 -5.10 -2.21
CA ARG A 525 3.32 -5.74 -3.48
C ARG A 525 3.43 -7.26 -3.33
N LEU A 526 4.51 -7.76 -2.73
CA LEU A 526 4.77 -9.19 -2.61
C LEU A 526 3.71 -9.91 -1.75
N VAL A 527 3.17 -9.27 -0.71
CA VAL A 527 2.07 -9.79 0.11
C VAL A 527 0.71 -9.26 -0.39
N GLU A 528 -0.22 -10.17 -0.70
CA GLU A 528 -1.57 -9.83 -1.18
C GLU A 528 -2.40 -9.07 -0.13
N ILE A 529 -3.64 -8.72 -0.48
CA ILE A 529 -4.58 -8.04 0.42
C ILE A 529 -4.89 -8.94 1.63
N LEU A 530 -5.00 -10.26 1.40
CA LEU A 530 -4.99 -11.29 2.44
C LEU A 530 -3.64 -12.01 2.48
N ILE A 531 -3.02 -12.02 3.66
CA ILE A 531 -1.72 -12.68 3.87
C ILE A 531 -1.85 -14.21 3.72
N ASP A 532 -2.97 -14.77 4.18
CA ASP A 532 -3.26 -16.21 4.14
C ASP A 532 -3.38 -16.79 2.73
N THR A 533 -3.80 -16.00 1.73
CA THR A 533 -3.94 -16.44 0.32
C THR A 533 -2.64 -16.31 -0.46
N THR A 534 -1.79 -15.33 -0.10
CA THR A 534 -0.55 -14.98 -0.81
C THR A 534 0.28 -16.22 -1.17
N PRO A 535 0.70 -16.42 -2.45
CA PRO A 535 1.53 -17.57 -2.84
C PRO A 535 2.84 -17.70 -2.03
N THR A 536 3.26 -18.93 -1.71
CA THR A 536 4.41 -19.16 -0.81
C THR A 536 5.73 -18.60 -1.35
N ALA A 537 5.94 -18.60 -2.67
CA ALA A 537 7.12 -17.97 -3.28
C ALA A 537 7.14 -16.44 -3.07
N ASN A 538 5.96 -15.81 -3.09
CA ASN A 538 5.81 -14.38 -2.85
C ASN A 538 6.04 -14.02 -1.38
N LEU A 539 5.55 -14.84 -0.44
CA LEU A 539 5.84 -14.67 0.98
C LEU A 539 7.35 -14.82 1.30
N VAL A 540 8.05 -15.77 0.66
CA VAL A 540 9.52 -15.90 0.81
C VAL A 540 10.22 -14.64 0.31
N ALA A 541 9.95 -14.21 -0.92
CA ALA A 541 10.54 -13.00 -1.49
C ALA A 541 10.21 -11.72 -0.68
N ALA A 542 9.03 -11.63 -0.08
CA ALA A 542 8.67 -10.56 0.85
C ALA A 542 9.55 -10.61 2.12
N MET A 543 9.65 -11.77 2.77
CA MET A 543 10.45 -11.93 3.98
C MET A 543 11.97 -11.86 3.73
N ASP A 544 12.44 -11.98 2.48
CA ASP A 544 13.83 -11.71 2.10
C ASP A 544 14.16 -10.21 1.99
N LEU A 545 13.16 -9.34 1.77
CA LEU A 545 13.33 -7.88 1.90
C LEU A 545 13.49 -7.43 3.36
N VAL A 546 13.00 -8.23 4.33
CA VAL A 546 13.12 -7.98 5.76
C VAL A 546 14.54 -8.29 6.24
N THR A 547 15.30 -7.24 6.54
CA THR A 547 16.73 -7.29 6.89
C THR A 547 17.04 -6.92 8.35
N GLY A 548 16.09 -6.29 9.06
CA GLY A 548 16.20 -5.96 10.48
C GLY A 548 14.89 -5.39 11.02
N ALA A 549 14.94 -4.75 12.19
CA ALA A 549 13.80 -4.05 12.80
C ALA A 549 13.27 -2.88 11.94
N PRO A 550 11.98 -2.52 12.04
CA PRO A 550 11.37 -1.47 11.21
C PRO A 550 11.99 -0.09 11.47
N LEU A 551 12.47 0.56 10.40
CA LEU A 551 13.18 1.84 10.47
C LEU A 551 14.32 1.82 11.51
N ALA A 552 15.21 0.82 11.41
CA ALA A 552 16.30 0.63 12.36
C ALA A 552 17.20 1.87 12.44
N ASN A 553 17.64 2.18 13.66
CA ASN A 553 18.41 3.39 14.01
C ASN A 553 17.67 4.73 13.78
N ILE A 554 16.34 4.71 13.56
CA ILE A 554 15.47 5.90 13.56
C ILE A 554 14.54 5.85 14.79
N PRO A 555 14.80 6.62 15.86
CA PRO A 555 13.88 6.76 16.99
C PRO A 555 12.50 7.26 16.53
N PRO A 556 11.38 6.80 17.14
CA PRO A 556 10.04 7.29 16.79
C PRO A 556 9.88 8.81 16.95
N LYS A 557 10.60 9.41 17.91
CA LYS A 557 10.66 10.87 18.10
C LYS A 557 11.44 11.61 17.01
N GLU A 558 12.17 10.94 16.12
CA GLU A 558 12.90 11.58 15.01
C GLU A 558 11.98 11.82 13.81
N TRP A 559 11.39 10.76 13.25
CA TRP A 559 10.44 10.81 12.14
C TRP A 559 9.01 10.67 12.68
N ALA A 560 8.53 11.65 13.46
CA ALA A 560 7.29 11.55 14.23
C ALA A 560 6.03 11.24 13.39
N TRP A 561 6.00 11.65 12.13
CA TRP A 561 4.94 11.36 11.17
C TRP A 561 4.84 9.87 10.79
N THR A 562 5.89 9.06 11.02
CA THR A 562 5.91 7.63 10.68
C THR A 562 5.17 6.73 11.66
N LYS A 563 4.44 7.28 12.65
CA LYS A 563 3.72 6.48 13.66
C LYS A 563 2.85 5.39 13.00
N ASP A 564 1.93 5.80 12.14
CA ASP A 564 0.94 4.88 11.58
C ASP A 564 1.60 3.92 10.57
N LEU A 565 2.53 4.41 9.75
CA LEU A 565 3.40 3.59 8.90
C LEU A 565 4.16 2.49 9.69
N ARG A 566 4.63 2.78 10.92
CA ARG A 566 5.27 1.77 11.80
C ARG A 566 4.27 0.77 12.36
N ASP A 567 3.06 1.20 12.70
CA ASP A 567 1.97 0.31 13.13
C ASP A 567 1.56 -0.64 11.99
N GLU A 568 1.48 -0.15 10.75
CA GLU A 568 1.20 -0.97 9.55
C GLU A 568 2.32 -1.96 9.24
N ILE A 569 3.57 -1.48 9.17
CA ILE A 569 4.76 -2.31 8.93
C ILE A 569 4.85 -3.41 9.98
N ARG A 570 4.56 -3.13 11.26
CA ARG A 570 4.51 -4.14 12.32
C ARG A 570 3.51 -5.25 12.02
N ASP A 571 2.24 -4.91 11.80
CA ASP A 571 1.17 -5.90 11.63
C ASP A 571 1.37 -6.75 10.37
N ARG A 572 1.68 -6.10 9.24
CA ARG A 572 1.91 -6.75 7.94
C ARG A 572 3.12 -7.69 7.94
N VAL A 573 4.27 -7.25 8.46
CA VAL A 573 5.49 -8.08 8.47
C VAL A 573 5.37 -9.24 9.46
N ALA A 574 4.85 -8.99 10.67
CA ALA A 574 4.63 -10.04 11.64
C ALA A 574 3.57 -11.06 11.14
N GLY A 575 2.50 -10.60 10.49
CA GLY A 575 1.49 -11.46 9.88
C GLY A 575 2.05 -12.36 8.78
N ALA A 576 2.85 -11.80 7.85
CA ALA A 576 3.50 -12.57 6.80
C ALA A 576 4.48 -13.62 7.37
N ALA A 577 5.20 -13.27 8.43
CA ALA A 577 6.09 -14.19 9.14
C ALA A 577 5.33 -15.38 9.76
N VAL A 578 4.19 -15.16 10.43
CA VAL A 578 3.36 -16.25 10.99
C VAL A 578 2.88 -17.21 9.89
N VAL A 579 2.31 -16.69 8.80
CA VAL A 579 1.77 -17.51 7.70
C VAL A 579 2.89 -18.30 7.02
N LEU A 580 4.04 -17.68 6.73
CA LEU A 580 5.17 -18.37 6.10
C LEU A 580 5.82 -19.39 7.04
N ALA A 581 6.00 -19.09 8.32
CA ALA A 581 6.52 -20.04 9.31
C ALA A 581 5.58 -21.25 9.46
N GLY A 582 4.27 -21.04 9.51
CA GLY A 582 3.27 -22.11 9.52
C GLY A 582 3.34 -23.01 8.29
N ARG A 583 3.47 -22.42 7.09
CA ARG A 583 3.64 -23.17 5.83
C ARG A 583 4.97 -23.94 5.79
N HIS A 584 6.06 -23.37 6.33
CA HIS A 584 7.34 -24.07 6.46
C HIS A 584 7.29 -25.22 7.46
N HIS A 585 6.63 -25.04 8.61
CA HIS A 585 6.38 -26.09 9.61
C HIS A 585 5.58 -27.26 9.01
N ALA A 586 4.44 -26.98 8.36
CA ALA A 586 3.63 -27.98 7.67
C ALA A 586 4.41 -28.71 6.56
N SER A 587 5.35 -28.01 5.90
CA SER A 587 6.29 -28.57 4.92
C SER A 587 7.50 -29.28 5.52
N LYS A 588 7.56 -29.45 6.86
CA LYS A 588 8.66 -30.02 7.66
C LYS A 588 10.02 -29.31 7.50
N ARG A 589 10.00 -28.04 7.07
CA ARG A 589 11.19 -27.17 6.96
C ARG A 589 11.39 -26.41 8.27
N TYR A 590 11.59 -27.15 9.35
CA TYR A 590 11.51 -26.64 10.72
C TYR A 590 12.51 -25.51 11.01
N SER A 591 13.76 -25.62 10.56
CA SER A 591 14.76 -24.54 10.71
C SER A 591 14.33 -23.25 9.99
N ALA A 592 13.78 -23.34 8.79
CA ALA A 592 13.25 -22.18 8.07
C ALA A 592 12.03 -21.57 8.78
N ALA A 593 11.17 -22.39 9.40
CA ALA A 593 10.06 -21.90 10.22
C ALA A 593 10.55 -21.13 11.47
N VAL A 594 11.60 -21.62 12.13
CA VAL A 594 12.26 -20.93 13.26
C VAL A 594 12.83 -19.57 12.83
N GLU A 595 13.58 -19.51 11.72
CA GLU A 595 14.19 -18.25 11.26
C GLU A 595 13.15 -17.22 10.79
N ILE A 596 12.10 -17.65 10.10
CA ILE A 596 11.02 -16.74 9.70
C ILE A 596 10.24 -16.24 10.93
N ALA A 597 9.97 -17.09 11.93
CA ALA A 597 9.37 -16.65 13.19
C ALA A 597 10.26 -15.61 13.90
N ARG A 598 11.58 -15.83 13.94
CA ARG A 598 12.56 -14.86 14.48
C ARG A 598 12.52 -13.51 13.73
N LYS A 599 12.45 -13.51 12.40
CA LYS A 599 12.28 -12.26 11.61
C LYS A 599 11.01 -11.51 12.00
N GLY A 600 9.89 -12.20 12.20
CA GLY A 600 8.63 -11.59 12.66
C GLY A 600 8.75 -10.95 14.05
N LEU A 601 9.49 -11.59 14.95
CA LEU A 601 9.72 -11.11 16.32
C LEU A 601 10.62 -9.86 16.42
N TRP A 602 11.28 -9.43 15.33
CA TRP A 602 11.91 -8.12 15.23
C TRP A 602 10.90 -6.96 15.08
N TYR A 603 9.65 -7.27 14.71
CA TYR A 603 8.58 -6.31 14.43
C TYR A 603 7.55 -6.32 15.56
N ASP A 604 7.07 -7.51 15.94
CA ASP A 604 6.10 -7.68 17.03
C ASP A 604 6.54 -8.81 17.97
N ASN A 605 6.93 -8.46 19.20
CA ASN A 605 7.30 -9.42 20.24
C ASN A 605 6.16 -9.74 21.23
N ALA A 606 5.01 -9.05 21.12
CA ALA A 606 3.81 -9.33 21.90
C ALA A 606 2.96 -10.45 21.25
N ARG A 607 3.11 -10.65 19.94
CA ARG A 607 2.46 -11.72 19.17
C ARG A 607 2.86 -13.13 19.63
N GLN A 608 1.94 -13.75 20.36
CA GLN A 608 2.07 -15.09 20.93
C GLN A 608 2.13 -16.19 19.86
N ASP A 609 1.51 -15.98 18.69
CA ASP A 609 1.51 -16.92 17.57
C ASP A 609 2.90 -17.11 16.93
N LEU A 610 3.69 -16.04 16.82
CA LEU A 610 5.11 -16.11 16.42
C LEU A 610 5.95 -16.96 17.40
N TRP A 611 5.79 -16.73 18.70
CA TRP A 611 6.47 -17.53 19.73
C TRP A 611 6.03 -19.01 19.67
N GLN A 612 4.74 -19.27 19.49
CA GLN A 612 4.18 -20.61 19.40
C GLN A 612 4.77 -21.39 18.22
N ILE A 613 4.70 -20.84 16.99
CA ILE A 613 5.17 -21.54 15.80
C ILE A 613 6.69 -21.73 15.78
N GLY A 614 7.45 -20.74 16.27
CA GLY A 614 8.90 -20.84 16.42
C GLY A 614 9.32 -21.93 17.42
N MET A 615 8.71 -21.98 18.61
CA MET A 615 9.02 -23.01 19.60
C MET A 615 8.57 -24.41 19.16
N GLN A 616 7.38 -24.53 18.55
CA GLN A 616 6.88 -25.80 18.03
C GLN A 616 7.78 -26.34 16.91
N ALA A 617 8.21 -25.48 15.97
CA ALA A 617 9.17 -25.85 14.94
C ALA A 617 10.53 -26.30 15.51
N ALA A 618 11.04 -25.62 16.54
CA ALA A 618 12.29 -26.03 17.17
C ALA A 618 12.18 -27.40 17.88
N LEU A 619 11.05 -27.72 18.51
CA LEU A 619 10.78 -29.04 19.10
C LEU A 619 10.67 -30.14 18.03
N ASP A 620 9.85 -29.92 17.00
CA ASP A 620 9.59 -30.91 15.93
C ASP A 620 10.81 -31.13 15.02
N GLY A 621 11.65 -30.10 14.83
CA GLY A 621 12.96 -30.19 14.18
C GLY A 621 14.09 -30.68 15.09
N HIS A 622 13.80 -30.92 16.37
CA HIS A 622 14.75 -31.32 17.41
C HIS A 622 15.93 -30.34 17.65
N ASP A 623 15.78 -29.08 17.26
CA ASP A 623 16.77 -28.02 17.52
C ASP A 623 16.63 -27.52 18.97
N LYS A 624 17.34 -28.21 19.86
CA LYS A 624 17.35 -27.93 21.30
C LYS A 624 17.94 -26.57 21.63
N ASP A 625 18.80 -26.00 20.79
CA ASP A 625 19.50 -24.75 21.10
C ASP A 625 18.73 -23.54 20.56
N ALA A 626 18.10 -23.64 19.40
CA ALA A 626 17.10 -22.67 18.97
C ALA A 626 15.90 -22.63 19.92
N PHE A 627 15.43 -23.78 20.41
CA PHE A 627 14.36 -23.84 21.41
C PHE A 627 14.76 -23.14 22.72
N LYS A 628 15.95 -23.44 23.27
CA LYS A 628 16.46 -22.77 24.49
C LYS A 628 16.54 -21.25 24.30
N ALA A 629 17.04 -20.80 23.15
CA ALA A 629 17.17 -19.37 22.84
C ALA A 629 15.80 -18.70 22.78
N LEU A 630 14.85 -19.23 22.00
CA LEU A 630 13.47 -18.71 21.91
C LEU A 630 12.78 -18.71 23.28
N ARG A 631 12.94 -19.78 24.07
CA ARG A 631 12.38 -19.85 25.43
C ARG A 631 12.97 -18.79 26.35
N ALA A 632 14.29 -18.62 26.35
CA ALA A 632 14.96 -17.63 27.19
C ALA A 632 14.54 -16.19 26.81
N GLN A 633 14.42 -15.93 25.51
CA GLN A 633 13.97 -14.65 24.97
C GLN A 633 12.50 -14.36 25.33
N TYR A 634 11.57 -15.29 25.07
CA TYR A 634 10.15 -15.14 25.45
C TYR A 634 9.97 -14.84 26.95
N LEU A 635 10.75 -15.53 27.80
CA LEU A 635 10.70 -15.35 29.26
C LEU A 635 11.33 -14.03 29.75
N SER A 636 12.07 -13.29 28.91
CA SER A 636 12.60 -11.96 29.22
C SER A 636 11.82 -10.82 28.52
N THR A 637 11.27 -11.04 27.33
CA THR A 637 10.57 -10.00 26.56
C THR A 637 9.08 -9.89 26.90
N VAL A 638 8.37 -11.00 27.06
CA VAL A 638 6.92 -10.99 27.31
C VAL A 638 6.68 -10.92 28.81
N ALA A 639 5.99 -9.89 29.31
CA ALA A 639 5.73 -9.73 30.73
C ALA A 639 4.83 -10.83 31.29
N GLY A 640 4.96 -11.14 32.59
CA GLY A 640 4.27 -12.24 33.25
C GLY A 640 2.76 -12.41 32.97
N PRO A 641 1.92 -11.35 33.02
CA PRO A 641 0.49 -11.46 32.79
C PRO A 641 0.09 -11.59 31.32
N ASP A 642 0.96 -11.23 30.37
CA ASP A 642 0.67 -11.16 28.93
C ASP A 642 1.10 -12.43 28.18
N ARG A 643 1.51 -13.47 28.92
CA ARG A 643 1.96 -14.77 28.40
C ARG A 643 0.79 -15.68 28.12
N ASP A 644 0.66 -16.14 26.87
CA ASP A 644 -0.35 -17.13 26.51
C ASP A 644 -0.09 -18.47 27.25
N PRO A 645 -1.11 -19.10 27.87
CA PRO A 645 -0.96 -20.38 28.56
C PRO A 645 -0.41 -21.51 27.69
N ALA A 646 -0.77 -21.59 26.40
CA ALA A 646 -0.29 -22.62 25.49
C ALA A 646 1.19 -22.42 25.14
N VAL A 647 1.63 -21.18 24.90
CA VAL A 647 3.05 -20.86 24.70
C VAL A 647 3.83 -21.12 25.99
N LEU A 648 3.28 -20.75 27.15
CA LEU A 648 3.88 -21.03 28.45
C LEU A 648 4.00 -22.54 28.72
N ASP A 649 3.04 -23.36 28.30
CA ASP A 649 3.12 -24.82 28.40
C ASP A 649 4.16 -25.42 27.45
N LEU A 650 4.32 -24.89 26.22
CA LEU A 650 5.43 -25.27 25.33
C LEU A 650 6.80 -25.06 26.00
N THR A 651 7.02 -23.96 26.74
CA THR A 651 8.31 -23.71 27.43
C THR A 651 8.73 -24.82 28.41
N LYS A 652 7.76 -25.61 28.90
CA LYS A 652 7.94 -26.70 29.88
C LYS A 652 8.28 -28.05 29.24
N GLN A 653 8.03 -28.23 27.94
CA GLN A 653 8.13 -29.54 27.27
C GLN A 653 9.58 -30.03 27.01
N ALA A 654 10.58 -29.16 27.18
CA ALA A 654 12.00 -29.52 27.05
C ALA A 654 12.67 -29.79 28.42
N GLY A 655 11.99 -30.55 29.29
CA GLY A 655 12.47 -31.01 30.59
C GLY A 655 12.95 -32.46 30.56
#